data_AF-R7UL45-F1
#
_entry.id   AF-R7UL45-F1
#
_cell.length_a   1.000
_cell.length_b   1.000
_cell.length_c   1.000
_cell.angle_alpha   90.00
_cell.angle_beta   90.00
_cell.angle_gamma   90.00
#
_symmetry.space_group_name_H-M   'P 1'
#
loop_
_entity.id
_entity.type
_entity.pdbx_description
1 polymer ?
#
loop_
_entity_poly.entity_id
_entity_poly.type
_entity_poly.pdbx_seq_one_letter_code
_entity_poly.pdbx_strand_id
1 'polypeptide(L)'
;MASQPSVLEVEDESILSTIFKDAFPGKYSWRDNPDFAHYLAQLSSYGVDKLNREPERIAEERAQILEQTQDLAFHNYKTFIQTAECSHDIFQDFQIIEQNVDSVLDKLPVLSTECKQFMKQAQELNVSRRLNNVTLQRHTQLLEVLEMPQLMDTCVRNGYYEEALEMAAHVKRLEKKHANIQIIQHIVSEVCNSSQLMLTHLIQQLRTNVQLPACLRVIGYLRRMDVFTEAELRMKFLQARDAWFQGILFTIPSDDPYYHITKTIEASRVHLFDIITQYRAIFSDEDPMLSGTRDNGALNDSALFHGWVVQKVSQFIQTLELDLQRGVGGRLDSLLGQCMYFGLSFSRVGADFRGLLAPIFQRAALASFSQALAEANHRLDESMQSYTLLSTSSLIPSSAYNLASQASGALQPPNVLLEYPPIASYCNQLLVAFNDLRLCSPLSLAYDVCHLLQGSLSKAVQVFLAYHRAEESTFDEQEHSKFAELCRVFVEELLPHLNKCLQTLFPPTLIAQTLGVTVTDLSKYGHLGSLNIEMISNPIQHLIPEKEEIVPEEPEKEEEEEEEKEEEEEEEQAEKEEKEEEEEEEQAEKEEKEEEEEEQGEKEKEEEEQGEKEGAKEETGEVGSEKVEEEEGGHQEKERDVAEKDGESEKVEAGGDANEKEEEVEEEIKETDEKEVHEDNSEDEEPKTEEREAKQEEGDE
;
A
#
# COMPACT_ATOMS: atom_id res chain seq x y z
N MET A 1 -13.14 -66.39 -130.36
CA MET A 1 -12.71 -66.86 -131.70
C MET A 1 -11.80 -65.78 -132.27
N ALA A 2 -10.60 -66.06 -132.77
CA ALA A 2 -9.84 -67.32 -132.84
C ALA A 2 -8.33 -66.94 -132.98
N SER A 3 -7.31 -67.79 -132.81
CA SER A 3 -7.23 -69.23 -132.50
C SER A 3 -6.01 -69.49 -131.58
N GLN A 4 -5.98 -70.63 -130.87
CA GLN A 4 -4.70 -71.20 -130.44
C GLN A 4 -3.98 -71.81 -131.65
N PRO A 5 -2.64 -71.76 -131.70
CA PRO A 5 -1.81 -72.78 -132.32
C PRO A 5 -1.11 -73.59 -131.22
N SER A 6 -1.76 -74.67 -130.78
CA SER A 6 -1.03 -75.93 -130.67
C SER A 6 -0.75 -76.42 -132.11
N VAL A 7 0.27 -77.21 -132.42
CA VAL A 7 0.99 -78.21 -131.64
C VAL A 7 2.49 -78.15 -131.99
N LEU A 8 3.37 -78.41 -131.02
CA LEU A 8 4.67 -79.07 -131.29
C LEU A 8 4.50 -80.51 -130.79
N GLU A 9 4.85 -81.50 -131.61
CA GLU A 9 4.52 -82.89 -131.31
C GLU A 9 5.49 -83.46 -130.27
N VAL A 10 5.05 -84.44 -129.49
CA VAL A 10 5.85 -84.98 -128.36
C VAL A 10 7.16 -85.63 -128.83
N GLU A 11 7.24 -86.00 -130.11
CA GLU A 11 8.45 -86.51 -130.75
C GLU A 11 9.50 -85.40 -131.02
N ASP A 12 9.08 -84.15 -131.26
CA ASP A 12 10.00 -83.00 -131.40
C ASP A 12 10.68 -82.63 -130.08
N GLU A 13 10.01 -82.78 -128.93
CA GLU A 13 10.61 -82.49 -127.62
C GLU A 13 11.83 -83.39 -127.33
N SER A 14 11.80 -84.64 -127.81
CA SER A 14 12.93 -85.58 -127.72
C SER A 14 14.14 -85.06 -128.52
N ILE A 15 13.89 -84.54 -129.72
CA ILE A 15 14.92 -84.02 -130.63
C ILE A 15 15.50 -82.72 -130.06
N LEU A 16 14.66 -81.76 -129.67
CA LEU A 16 15.09 -80.46 -129.13
C LEU A 16 15.85 -80.60 -127.79
N SER A 17 15.38 -81.46 -126.88
CA SER A 17 16.08 -81.74 -125.61
C SER A 17 17.40 -82.51 -125.79
N THR A 18 17.59 -83.19 -126.93
CA THR A 18 18.87 -83.80 -127.30
C THR A 18 19.83 -82.77 -127.91
N ILE A 19 19.34 -81.80 -128.69
CA ILE A 19 20.15 -80.75 -129.33
C ILE A 19 20.66 -79.72 -128.30
N PHE A 20 19.80 -79.24 -127.39
CA PHE A 20 20.15 -78.16 -126.44
C PHE A 20 20.73 -78.64 -125.11
N LYS A 21 21.17 -79.90 -125.03
CA LYS A 21 21.46 -80.61 -123.78
C LYS A 21 22.58 -79.98 -122.92
N ASP A 22 23.58 -79.40 -123.58
CA ASP A 22 24.74 -78.76 -122.93
C ASP A 22 24.65 -77.21 -122.89
N ALA A 23 23.55 -76.63 -123.41
CA ALA A 23 23.42 -75.18 -123.58
C ALA A 23 22.91 -74.43 -122.34
N PHE A 24 22.26 -75.13 -121.39
CA PHE A 24 21.55 -74.52 -120.26
C PHE A 24 22.03 -75.06 -118.90
N PRO A 25 22.76 -74.27 -118.10
CA PRO A 25 23.26 -74.69 -116.78
C PRO A 25 22.17 -74.92 -115.71
N GLY A 26 21.55 -76.10 -115.72
CA GLY A 26 21.01 -76.81 -114.54
C GLY A 26 19.84 -76.23 -113.74
N LYS A 27 19.41 -74.97 -113.98
CA LYS A 27 18.32 -74.31 -113.24
C LYS A 27 17.35 -73.46 -114.07
N TYR A 28 17.62 -73.24 -115.35
CA TYR A 28 16.74 -72.48 -116.24
C TYR A 28 16.19 -73.40 -117.32
N SER A 29 14.87 -73.57 -117.37
CA SER A 29 14.24 -74.27 -118.48
C SER A 29 14.15 -73.33 -119.68
N TRP A 30 14.38 -73.84 -120.89
CA TRP A 30 14.15 -73.08 -122.12
C TRP A 30 12.69 -72.63 -122.28
N ARG A 31 11.76 -73.25 -121.53
CA ARG A 31 10.33 -72.87 -121.44
C ARG A 31 10.07 -71.61 -120.60
N ASP A 32 10.99 -71.22 -119.71
CA ASP A 32 10.76 -70.12 -118.75
C ASP A 32 11.07 -68.74 -119.34
N ASN A 33 11.76 -68.68 -120.49
CA ASN A 33 12.05 -67.44 -121.20
C ASN A 33 11.16 -67.33 -122.47
N PRO A 34 10.17 -66.42 -122.51
CA PRO A 34 9.27 -66.28 -123.65
C PRO A 34 9.97 -65.80 -124.92
N ASP A 35 11.04 -65.00 -124.79
CA ASP A 35 11.79 -64.46 -125.93
C ASP A 35 12.58 -65.57 -126.63
N PHE A 36 13.08 -66.56 -125.89
CA PHE A 36 13.76 -67.73 -126.45
C PHE A 36 12.81 -68.58 -127.33
N ALA A 37 11.57 -68.80 -126.87
CA ALA A 37 10.55 -69.50 -127.65
C ALA A 37 10.15 -68.71 -128.91
N HIS A 38 10.07 -67.38 -128.82
CA HIS A 38 9.76 -66.52 -129.96
C HIS A 38 10.89 -66.52 -131.01
N TYR A 39 12.15 -66.53 -130.55
CA TYR A 39 13.32 -66.58 -131.42
C TYR A 39 13.48 -67.95 -132.12
N LEU A 40 13.17 -69.05 -131.43
CA LEU A 40 13.10 -70.40 -132.03
C LEU A 40 12.08 -70.48 -133.19
N ALA A 41 10.93 -69.81 -133.04
CA ALA A 41 9.92 -69.70 -134.10
C ALA A 41 10.36 -68.81 -135.27
N GLN A 42 11.21 -67.80 -135.03
CA GLN A 42 11.82 -67.03 -136.12
C GLN A 42 12.87 -67.86 -136.88
N LEU A 43 13.72 -68.61 -136.17
CA LEU A 43 14.72 -69.50 -136.78
C LEU A 43 14.07 -70.55 -137.71
N SER A 44 12.95 -71.17 -137.32
CA SER A 44 12.25 -72.14 -138.18
C SER A 44 11.58 -71.52 -139.42
N SER A 45 11.43 -70.19 -139.47
CA SER A 45 10.91 -69.45 -140.63
C SER A 45 11.97 -69.06 -141.66
N TYR A 46 13.26 -69.29 -141.37
CA TYR A 46 14.38 -68.83 -142.21
C TYR A 46 14.83 -69.90 -143.22
N GLY A 47 15.01 -69.49 -144.48
CA GLY A 47 15.66 -70.29 -145.51
C GLY A 47 17.16 -70.49 -145.23
N VAL A 48 17.74 -71.55 -145.80
CA VAL A 48 19.09 -72.06 -145.51
C VAL A 48 20.18 -70.97 -145.56
N ASP A 49 20.15 -70.09 -146.57
CA ASP A 49 21.13 -69.00 -146.73
C ASP A 49 21.08 -67.94 -145.62
N LYS A 50 19.94 -67.78 -144.94
CA LYS A 50 19.83 -66.93 -143.75
C LYS A 50 20.28 -67.67 -142.50
N LEU A 51 19.86 -68.92 -142.34
CA LEU A 51 20.16 -69.72 -141.15
C LEU A 51 21.68 -69.90 -140.95
N ASN A 52 22.45 -69.99 -142.04
CA ASN A 52 23.92 -70.08 -142.00
C ASN A 52 24.63 -68.79 -141.53
N ARG A 53 23.98 -67.62 -141.58
CA ARG A 53 24.58 -66.32 -141.17
C ARG A 53 24.16 -65.86 -139.79
N GLU A 54 23.09 -66.40 -139.25
CA GLU A 54 22.59 -66.02 -137.93
C GLU A 54 23.60 -66.29 -136.79
N PRO A 55 24.45 -67.34 -136.80
CA PRO A 55 25.50 -67.52 -135.79
C PRO A 55 26.55 -66.40 -135.78
N GLU A 56 26.93 -65.86 -136.95
CA GLU A 56 27.85 -64.73 -137.06
C GLU A 56 27.17 -63.45 -136.51
N ARG A 57 25.89 -63.24 -136.83
CA ARG A 57 25.10 -62.11 -136.33
C ARG A 57 24.98 -62.11 -134.80
N ILE A 58 24.70 -63.26 -134.19
CA ILE A 58 24.64 -63.41 -132.72
C ILE A 58 26.03 -63.16 -132.10
N ALA A 59 27.11 -63.56 -132.77
CA ALA A 59 28.47 -63.33 -132.28
C ALA A 59 28.85 -61.85 -132.28
N GLU A 60 28.51 -61.09 -133.34
CA GLU A 60 28.66 -59.63 -133.38
C GLU A 60 27.79 -58.95 -132.33
N GLU A 61 26.50 -59.29 -132.23
CA GLU A 61 25.56 -58.67 -131.28
C GLU A 61 25.97 -58.94 -129.82
N ARG A 62 26.46 -60.15 -129.50
CA ARG A 62 27.03 -60.46 -128.19
C ARG A 62 28.33 -59.69 -127.92
N ALA A 63 29.21 -59.57 -128.92
CA ALA A 63 30.46 -58.82 -128.76
C ALA A 63 30.17 -57.34 -128.48
N GLN A 64 29.22 -56.75 -129.21
CA GLN A 64 28.78 -55.37 -129.03
C GLN A 64 28.14 -55.12 -127.66
N ILE A 65 27.33 -56.05 -127.14
CA ILE A 65 26.77 -55.95 -125.77
C ILE A 65 27.87 -56.09 -124.71
N LEU A 66 28.87 -56.96 -124.92
CA LEU A 66 30.01 -57.10 -124.01
C LEU A 66 30.88 -55.84 -123.99
N GLU A 67 31.15 -55.27 -125.16
CA GLU A 67 31.84 -53.99 -125.33
C GLU A 67 31.06 -52.86 -124.64
N GLN A 68 29.76 -52.69 -124.93
CA GLN A 68 28.91 -51.71 -124.24
C GLN A 68 28.86 -51.90 -122.72
N THR A 69 28.86 -53.15 -122.23
CA THR A 69 28.82 -53.42 -120.78
C THR A 69 30.16 -53.12 -120.12
N GLN A 70 31.28 -53.45 -120.77
CA GLN A 70 32.61 -53.05 -120.31
C GLN A 70 32.78 -51.54 -120.37
N ASP A 71 32.32 -50.88 -121.42
CA ASP A 71 32.45 -49.44 -121.60
C ASP A 71 31.56 -48.67 -120.60
N LEU A 72 30.34 -49.15 -120.33
CA LEU A 72 29.49 -48.62 -119.26
C LEU A 72 30.12 -48.80 -117.88
N ALA A 73 30.70 -49.98 -117.60
CA ALA A 73 31.40 -50.25 -116.35
C ALA A 73 32.68 -49.40 -116.22
N PHE A 74 33.42 -49.17 -117.30
CA PHE A 74 34.68 -48.41 -117.30
C PHE A 74 34.44 -46.89 -117.27
N HIS A 75 33.38 -46.38 -117.89
CA HIS A 75 32.97 -44.97 -117.76
C HIS A 75 32.36 -44.66 -116.38
N ASN A 76 31.70 -45.64 -115.73
CA ASN A 76 30.96 -45.42 -114.48
C ASN A 76 31.56 -46.13 -113.24
N TYR A 77 32.75 -46.72 -113.32
CA TYR A 77 33.37 -47.44 -112.18
C TYR A 77 33.47 -46.56 -110.93
N LYS A 78 33.74 -45.27 -111.12
CA LYS A 78 33.80 -44.27 -110.04
C LYS A 78 32.45 -44.14 -109.33
N THR A 79 31.34 -44.15 -110.06
CA THR A 79 29.98 -44.11 -109.48
C THR A 79 29.69 -45.36 -108.64
N PHE A 80 30.14 -46.54 -109.08
CA PHE A 80 30.00 -47.77 -108.31
C PHE A 80 30.86 -47.78 -107.04
N ILE A 81 32.12 -47.32 -107.12
CA ILE A 81 33.00 -47.16 -105.95
C ILE A 81 32.37 -46.16 -104.96
N GLN A 82 31.97 -44.97 -105.42
CA GLN A 82 31.33 -43.96 -104.56
C GLN A 82 30.02 -44.46 -103.94
N THR A 83 29.24 -45.30 -104.63
CA THR A 83 28.03 -45.92 -104.07
C THR A 83 28.37 -46.93 -102.97
N ALA A 84 29.46 -47.69 -103.12
CA ALA A 84 29.94 -48.62 -102.10
C ALA A 84 30.57 -47.91 -100.89
N GLU A 85 31.36 -46.85 -101.13
CA GLU A 85 31.94 -45.98 -100.10
C GLU A 85 30.83 -45.32 -99.28
N CYS A 86 29.87 -44.61 -99.92
CA CYS A 86 28.76 -44.00 -99.19
C CYS A 86 27.88 -45.03 -98.47
N SER A 87 27.74 -46.26 -98.99
CA SER A 87 27.03 -47.33 -98.27
C SER A 87 27.79 -47.89 -97.07
N HIS A 88 29.11 -47.73 -97.01
CA HIS A 88 29.93 -48.05 -95.84
C HIS A 88 29.86 -46.91 -94.82
N ASP A 89 30.01 -45.67 -95.27
CA ASP A 89 29.89 -44.46 -94.45
C ASP A 89 28.54 -44.43 -93.72
N ILE A 90 27.43 -44.65 -94.45
CA ILE A 90 26.08 -44.72 -93.88
C ILE A 90 25.97 -45.83 -92.80
N PHE A 91 26.62 -46.98 -92.99
CA PHE A 91 26.58 -48.06 -92.00
C PHE A 91 27.38 -47.69 -90.74
N GLN A 92 28.51 -47.01 -90.88
CA GLN A 92 29.29 -46.51 -89.75
C GLN A 92 28.55 -45.38 -89.01
N ASP A 93 27.90 -44.47 -89.73
CA ASP A 93 27.03 -43.44 -89.16
C ASP A 93 25.87 -44.06 -88.37
N PHE A 94 25.24 -45.13 -88.87
CA PHE A 94 24.20 -45.84 -88.13
C PHE A 94 24.70 -46.45 -86.81
N GLN A 95 25.92 -47.01 -86.77
CA GLN A 95 26.52 -47.50 -85.51
C GLN A 95 26.86 -46.36 -84.54
N ILE A 96 27.28 -45.20 -85.05
CA ILE A 96 27.50 -43.99 -84.22
C ILE A 96 26.16 -43.47 -83.69
N ILE A 97 25.10 -43.50 -84.48
CA ILE A 97 23.74 -43.11 -84.04
C ILE A 97 23.23 -44.07 -82.96
N GLU A 98 23.37 -45.39 -83.14
CA GLU A 98 23.00 -46.42 -82.16
C GLU A 98 23.67 -46.18 -80.79
N GLN A 99 25.00 -46.04 -80.77
CA GLN A 99 25.76 -45.77 -79.54
C GLN A 99 25.37 -44.43 -78.87
N ASN A 100 25.04 -43.41 -79.64
CA ASN A 100 24.57 -42.13 -79.10
C ASN A 100 23.15 -42.23 -78.54
N VAL A 101 22.26 -42.99 -79.18
CA VAL A 101 20.88 -43.23 -78.71
C VAL A 101 20.88 -44.02 -77.40
N ASP A 102 21.69 -45.09 -77.30
CA ASP A 102 21.84 -45.86 -76.05
C ASP A 102 22.41 -44.98 -74.93
N SER A 103 23.46 -44.21 -75.21
CA SER A 103 24.03 -43.23 -74.28
C SER A 103 23.00 -42.18 -73.80
N VAL A 104 22.01 -41.82 -74.62
CA VAL A 104 20.89 -40.95 -74.22
C VAL A 104 19.84 -41.70 -73.40
N LEU A 105 19.49 -42.93 -73.79
CA LEU A 105 18.54 -43.80 -73.08
C LEU A 105 18.99 -44.12 -71.64
N ASP A 106 20.28 -44.35 -71.42
CA ASP A 106 20.85 -44.60 -70.08
C ASP A 106 20.91 -43.32 -69.21
N LYS A 107 21.29 -42.18 -69.80
CA LYS A 107 21.57 -40.95 -69.04
C LYS A 107 20.32 -40.11 -68.75
N LEU A 108 19.31 -40.15 -69.63
CA LEU A 108 18.09 -39.35 -69.47
C LEU A 108 17.26 -39.72 -68.23
N PRO A 109 17.09 -41.00 -67.83
CA PRO A 109 16.42 -41.38 -66.58
C PRO A 109 17.20 -40.92 -65.32
N VAL A 110 18.53 -41.01 -65.35
CA VAL A 110 19.39 -40.52 -64.25
C VAL A 110 19.23 -39.02 -64.10
N LEU A 111 19.39 -38.26 -65.19
CA LEU A 111 19.17 -36.81 -65.21
C LEU A 111 17.74 -36.44 -64.75
N SER A 112 16.72 -37.17 -65.20
CA SER A 112 15.34 -36.96 -64.75
C SER A 112 15.14 -37.20 -63.26
N THR A 113 15.92 -38.09 -62.65
CA THR A 113 15.86 -38.41 -61.22
C THR A 113 16.60 -37.37 -60.39
N GLU A 114 17.82 -37.00 -60.79
CA GLU A 114 18.59 -35.92 -60.18
C GLU A 114 17.85 -34.57 -60.27
N CYS A 115 17.23 -34.24 -61.41
CA CYS A 115 16.42 -33.03 -61.52
C CYS A 115 15.21 -33.04 -60.59
N LYS A 116 14.56 -34.18 -60.33
CA LYS A 116 13.46 -34.29 -59.35
C LYS A 116 13.97 -34.13 -57.92
N GLN A 117 15.11 -34.73 -57.59
CA GLN A 117 15.75 -34.59 -56.28
C GLN A 117 16.18 -33.14 -56.02
N PHE A 118 16.84 -32.51 -57.01
CA PHE A 118 17.20 -31.10 -56.98
C PHE A 118 15.96 -30.20 -56.85
N MET A 119 14.88 -30.45 -57.60
CA MET A 119 13.64 -29.69 -57.46
C MET A 119 13.04 -29.80 -56.06
N LYS A 120 13.06 -30.99 -55.45
CA LYS A 120 12.59 -31.20 -54.06
C LYS A 120 13.46 -30.44 -53.07
N GLN A 121 14.78 -30.61 -53.12
CA GLN A 121 15.74 -29.90 -52.25
C GLN A 121 15.65 -28.38 -52.42
N ALA A 122 15.51 -27.89 -53.66
CA ALA A 122 15.33 -26.48 -53.95
C ALA A 122 13.99 -25.93 -53.42
N GLN A 123 12.91 -26.74 -53.42
CA GLN A 123 11.65 -26.36 -52.77
C GLN A 123 11.78 -26.29 -51.24
N GLU A 124 12.42 -27.29 -50.61
CA GLU A 124 12.68 -27.32 -49.17
C GLU A 124 13.56 -26.13 -48.73
N LEU A 125 14.65 -25.86 -49.47
CA LEU A 125 15.51 -24.69 -49.26
C LEU A 125 14.78 -23.36 -49.51
N ASN A 126 13.88 -23.28 -50.49
CA ASN A 126 13.11 -22.06 -50.76
C ASN A 126 12.05 -21.82 -49.67
N VAL A 127 11.39 -22.86 -49.16
CA VAL A 127 10.49 -22.75 -47.99
C VAL A 127 11.27 -22.29 -46.74
N SER A 128 12.43 -22.90 -46.46
CA SER A 128 13.31 -22.50 -45.36
C SER A 128 13.80 -21.06 -45.50
N ARG A 129 14.33 -20.68 -46.67
CA ARG A 129 14.77 -19.30 -46.97
C ARG A 129 13.63 -18.29 -46.92
N ARG A 130 12.42 -18.67 -47.34
CA ARG A 130 11.22 -17.83 -47.23
C ARG A 130 10.82 -17.62 -45.77
N LEU A 131 10.85 -18.67 -44.95
CA LEU A 131 10.59 -18.56 -43.51
C LEU A 131 11.61 -17.63 -42.85
N ASN A 132 12.91 -17.88 -43.08
CA ASN A 132 13.99 -17.06 -42.52
C ASN A 132 13.91 -15.59 -42.98
N ASN A 133 13.56 -15.32 -44.26
CA ASN A 133 13.34 -13.96 -44.74
C ASN A 133 12.13 -13.30 -44.06
N VAL A 134 11.02 -14.01 -43.82
CA VAL A 134 9.85 -13.47 -43.11
C VAL A 134 10.18 -13.19 -41.64
N THR A 135 10.90 -14.10 -40.97
CA THR A 135 11.40 -13.88 -39.60
C THR A 135 12.33 -12.67 -39.56
N LEU A 136 13.28 -12.54 -40.49
CA LEU A 136 14.20 -11.40 -40.55
C LEU A 136 13.47 -10.08 -40.84
N GLN A 137 12.45 -10.08 -41.70
CA GLN A 137 11.59 -8.91 -41.97
C GLN A 137 10.69 -8.52 -40.78
N ARG A 138 10.54 -9.39 -39.78
CA ARG A 138 9.69 -9.17 -38.60
C ARG A 138 10.46 -9.25 -37.27
N HIS A 139 11.78 -9.37 -37.30
CA HIS A 139 12.58 -9.67 -36.10
C HIS A 139 12.40 -8.62 -35.00
N THR A 140 12.32 -7.33 -35.35
CA THR A 140 12.06 -6.22 -34.42
C THR A 140 10.71 -6.38 -33.71
N GLN A 141 9.67 -6.76 -34.44
CA GLN A 141 8.32 -6.98 -33.90
C GLN A 141 8.20 -8.29 -33.09
N LEU A 142 9.13 -9.22 -33.26
CA LEU A 142 9.28 -10.39 -32.39
C LEU A 142 10.05 -10.02 -31.11
N LEU A 143 11.07 -9.17 -31.23
CA LEU A 143 11.84 -8.64 -30.10
C LEU A 143 10.97 -7.78 -29.19
N GLU A 144 10.18 -6.85 -29.73
CA GLU A 144 9.17 -6.06 -29.02
C GLU A 144 8.23 -6.91 -28.15
N VAL A 145 7.91 -8.15 -28.56
CA VAL A 145 7.06 -9.09 -27.81
C VAL A 145 7.85 -9.87 -26.76
N LEU A 146 9.12 -10.20 -27.04
CA LEU A 146 10.03 -10.87 -26.11
C LEU A 146 10.54 -9.95 -24.99
N GLU A 147 10.59 -8.63 -25.23
CA GLU A 147 11.00 -7.61 -24.25
C GLU A 147 9.88 -7.22 -23.27
N MET A 148 8.62 -7.61 -23.52
CA MET A 148 7.48 -7.24 -22.66
C MET A 148 7.66 -7.63 -21.17
N PRO A 149 8.19 -8.82 -20.79
CA PRO A 149 8.46 -9.12 -19.38
C PRO A 149 9.50 -8.19 -18.73
N GLN A 150 10.56 -7.82 -19.47
CA GLN A 150 11.61 -6.93 -18.99
C GLN A 150 11.10 -5.48 -18.84
N LEU A 151 10.29 -5.02 -19.79
CA LEU A 151 9.61 -3.72 -19.71
C LEU A 151 8.62 -3.70 -18.52
N MET A 152 7.87 -4.79 -18.30
CA MET A 152 6.94 -4.92 -17.18
C MET A 152 7.65 -4.80 -15.82
N ASP A 153 8.75 -5.54 -15.64
CA ASP A 153 9.56 -5.48 -14.41
C ASP A 153 10.15 -4.06 -14.20
N THR A 154 10.59 -3.41 -15.27
CA THR A 154 11.09 -2.03 -15.24
C THR A 154 9.99 -1.04 -14.82
N CYS A 155 8.78 -1.14 -15.39
CA CYS A 155 7.65 -0.30 -15.00
C CYS A 155 7.26 -0.50 -13.52
N VAL A 156 7.17 -1.75 -13.06
CA VAL A 156 6.77 -2.09 -11.69
C VAL A 156 7.80 -1.63 -10.65
N ARG A 157 9.10 -1.70 -10.96
CA ARG A 157 10.18 -1.20 -10.08
C ARG A 157 10.20 0.32 -9.99
N ASN A 158 9.96 1.01 -11.11
CA ASN A 158 10.00 2.47 -11.18
C ASN A 158 8.69 3.16 -10.73
N GLY A 159 7.63 2.39 -10.43
CA GLY A 159 6.34 2.93 -9.99
C GLY A 159 5.40 3.35 -11.12
N TYR A 160 5.73 3.02 -12.38
CA TYR A 160 4.92 3.25 -13.58
C TYR A 160 3.79 2.22 -13.67
N TYR A 161 2.86 2.29 -12.72
CA TYR A 161 1.80 1.30 -12.52
C TYR A 161 0.66 1.40 -13.54
N GLU A 162 0.47 2.55 -14.18
CA GLU A 162 -0.54 2.72 -15.23
C GLU A 162 -0.10 1.97 -16.49
N GLU A 163 1.14 2.18 -16.90
CA GLU A 163 1.83 1.53 -18.01
C GLU A 163 1.94 0.01 -17.79
N ALA A 164 2.25 -0.42 -16.56
CA ALA A 164 2.24 -1.83 -16.18
C ALA A 164 0.84 -2.47 -16.29
N LEU A 165 -0.24 -1.76 -15.92
CA LEU A 165 -1.61 -2.24 -16.07
C LEU A 165 -2.01 -2.34 -17.56
N GLU A 166 -1.65 -1.36 -18.39
CA GLU A 166 -1.89 -1.43 -19.84
C GLU A 166 -1.17 -2.61 -20.48
N MET A 167 0.07 -2.88 -20.06
CA MET A 167 0.90 -3.97 -20.55
C MET A 167 0.36 -5.34 -20.10
N ALA A 168 -0.02 -5.49 -18.83
CA ALA A 168 -0.71 -6.69 -18.34
C ALA A 168 -2.01 -6.94 -19.12
N ALA A 169 -2.79 -5.88 -19.40
CA ALA A 169 -3.98 -5.98 -20.23
C ALA A 169 -3.65 -6.33 -21.70
N HIS A 170 -2.52 -5.90 -22.25
CA HIS A 170 -2.04 -6.32 -23.58
C HIS A 170 -1.68 -7.81 -23.61
N VAL A 171 -0.94 -8.28 -22.62
CA VAL A 171 -0.51 -9.68 -22.51
C VAL A 171 -1.70 -10.62 -22.27
N LYS A 172 -2.67 -10.23 -21.41
CA LYS A 172 -3.97 -10.91 -21.21
C LYS A 172 -4.88 -10.89 -22.48
N ARG A 173 -4.60 -10.01 -23.46
CA ARG A 173 -5.20 -10.05 -24.82
C ARG A 173 -4.41 -10.91 -25.81
N LEU A 174 -3.09 -11.00 -25.67
CA LEU A 174 -2.20 -11.82 -26.50
C LEU A 174 -2.43 -13.32 -26.23
N GLU A 175 -2.49 -13.69 -24.95
CA GLU A 175 -2.84 -15.04 -24.46
C GLU A 175 -4.12 -15.56 -25.13
N LYS A 176 -5.22 -14.81 -25.01
CA LYS A 176 -6.55 -15.18 -25.56
C LYS A 176 -6.56 -15.39 -27.08
N LYS A 177 -5.59 -14.86 -27.82
CA LYS A 177 -5.46 -15.03 -29.28
C LYS A 177 -4.53 -16.18 -29.66
N HIS A 178 -3.51 -16.47 -28.83
CA HIS A 178 -2.36 -17.31 -29.21
C HIS A 178 -1.94 -18.31 -28.12
N ALA A 179 -2.87 -18.76 -27.29
CA ALA A 179 -2.67 -19.72 -26.20
C ALA A 179 -2.01 -21.06 -26.62
N ASN A 180 -1.93 -21.36 -27.92
CA ASN A 180 -1.23 -22.53 -28.46
C ASN A 180 0.29 -22.33 -28.65
N ILE A 181 0.85 -21.14 -28.36
CA ILE A 181 2.28 -20.85 -28.51
C ILE A 181 2.95 -20.82 -27.12
N GLN A 182 3.84 -21.78 -26.86
CA GLN A 182 4.52 -21.94 -25.56
C GLN A 182 5.24 -20.67 -25.09
N ILE A 183 5.96 -19.98 -25.98
CA ILE A 183 6.68 -18.73 -25.68
C ILE A 183 5.73 -17.65 -25.13
N ILE A 184 4.49 -17.58 -25.63
CA ILE A 184 3.49 -16.63 -25.14
C ILE A 184 2.98 -17.04 -23.74
N GLN A 185 2.86 -18.34 -23.44
CA GLN A 185 2.56 -18.80 -22.08
C GLN A 185 3.68 -18.44 -21.08
N HIS A 186 4.95 -18.52 -21.50
CA HIS A 186 6.08 -18.05 -20.68
C HIS A 186 6.03 -16.53 -20.42
N ILE A 187 5.82 -15.71 -21.46
CA ILE A 187 5.65 -14.25 -21.33
C ILE A 187 4.50 -13.90 -20.38
N VAL A 188 3.36 -14.58 -20.48
CA VAL A 188 2.22 -14.40 -19.58
C VAL A 188 2.62 -14.72 -18.12
N SER A 189 3.31 -15.83 -17.90
CA SER A 189 3.78 -16.25 -16.56
C SER A 189 4.71 -15.22 -15.93
N GLU A 190 5.70 -14.71 -16.66
CA GLU A 190 6.65 -13.71 -16.17
C GLU A 190 5.96 -12.36 -15.87
N VAL A 191 5.08 -11.90 -16.76
CA VAL A 191 4.28 -10.67 -16.56
C VAL A 191 3.31 -10.81 -15.37
N CYS A 192 2.78 -12.02 -15.12
CA CYS A 192 2.02 -12.32 -13.91
C CYS A 192 2.90 -12.27 -12.64
N ASN A 193 4.16 -12.73 -12.69
CA ASN A 193 5.09 -12.63 -11.55
C ASN A 193 5.43 -11.16 -11.22
N SER A 194 5.74 -10.34 -12.22
CA SER A 194 5.92 -8.88 -12.03
C SER A 194 4.64 -8.21 -11.53
N SER A 195 3.46 -8.68 -11.94
CA SER A 195 2.17 -8.20 -11.40
C SER A 195 1.99 -8.55 -9.92
N GLN A 196 2.48 -9.70 -9.44
CA GLN A 196 2.47 -10.05 -8.00
C GLN A 196 3.42 -9.17 -7.19
N LEU A 197 4.56 -8.77 -7.76
CA LEU A 197 5.45 -7.77 -7.16
C LEU A 197 4.75 -6.40 -7.05
N MET A 198 4.06 -5.96 -8.12
CA MET A 198 3.26 -4.73 -8.12
C MET A 198 2.17 -4.74 -7.04
N LEU A 199 1.42 -5.85 -6.92
CA LEU A 199 0.42 -6.06 -5.87
C LEU A 199 1.03 -5.90 -4.47
N THR A 200 2.22 -6.45 -4.26
CA THR A 200 2.95 -6.39 -2.99
C THR A 200 3.39 -4.95 -2.68
N HIS A 201 3.92 -4.23 -3.66
CA HIS A 201 4.29 -2.81 -3.52
C HIS A 201 3.07 -1.93 -3.20
N LEU A 202 1.95 -2.10 -3.89
CA LEU A 202 0.71 -1.35 -3.67
C LEU A 202 0.13 -1.60 -2.27
N ILE A 203 0.10 -2.86 -1.79
CA ILE A 203 -0.34 -3.18 -0.43
C ILE A 203 0.63 -2.59 0.62
N GLN A 204 1.93 -2.59 0.35
CA GLN A 204 2.92 -2.00 1.26
C GLN A 204 2.84 -0.45 1.29
N GLN A 205 2.44 0.21 0.19
CA GLN A 205 2.14 1.65 0.18
C GLN A 205 0.93 2.02 1.04
N LEU A 206 -0.07 1.13 1.19
CA LEU A 206 -1.17 1.32 2.14
C LEU A 206 -0.74 1.15 3.62
N ARG A 207 0.43 0.54 3.86
CA ARG A 207 1.00 0.31 5.20
C ARG A 207 1.96 1.43 5.68
N THR A 208 1.97 2.58 5.02
CA THR A 208 2.73 3.77 5.45
C THR A 208 1.80 4.92 5.83
N ASN A 209 2.37 6.09 6.17
CA ASN A 209 1.57 7.31 6.35
C ASN A 209 1.17 7.86 4.98
N VAL A 210 0.04 7.37 4.45
CA VAL A 210 -0.45 7.66 3.12
C VAL A 210 -1.71 8.53 3.15
N GLN A 211 -1.70 9.60 2.35
CA GLN A 211 -2.77 10.60 2.26
C GLN A 211 -3.91 10.15 1.33
N LEU A 212 -5.13 10.66 1.55
CA LEU A 212 -6.34 10.26 0.82
C LEU A 212 -6.18 10.23 -0.73
N PRO A 213 -5.60 11.24 -1.41
CA PRO A 213 -5.41 11.20 -2.87
C PRO A 213 -4.48 10.07 -3.32
N ALA A 214 -3.51 9.68 -2.50
CA ALA A 214 -2.63 8.55 -2.78
C ALA A 214 -3.35 7.20 -2.50
N CYS A 215 -4.14 7.09 -1.42
CA CYS A 215 -4.98 5.93 -1.17
C CYS A 215 -5.97 5.67 -2.33
N LEU A 216 -6.62 6.72 -2.85
CA LEU A 216 -7.53 6.65 -3.99
C LEU A 216 -6.82 6.14 -5.25
N ARG A 217 -5.60 6.61 -5.56
CA ARG A 217 -4.80 6.09 -6.68
C ARG A 217 -4.40 4.62 -6.48
N VAL A 218 -3.89 4.26 -5.30
CA VAL A 218 -3.45 2.88 -4.99
C VAL A 218 -4.62 1.89 -5.05
N ILE A 219 -5.77 2.23 -4.47
CA ILE A 219 -6.99 1.41 -4.60
C ILE A 219 -7.51 1.42 -6.04
N GLY A 220 -7.39 2.53 -6.78
CA GLY A 220 -7.69 2.61 -8.21
C GLY A 220 -6.81 1.71 -9.09
N TYR A 221 -5.54 1.49 -8.73
CA TYR A 221 -4.71 0.46 -9.36
C TYR A 221 -5.17 -0.95 -8.96
N LEU A 222 -5.39 -1.21 -7.67
CA LEU A 222 -5.81 -2.52 -7.16
C LEU A 222 -7.17 -2.99 -7.73
N ARG A 223 -8.16 -2.09 -7.88
CA ARG A 223 -9.43 -2.40 -8.58
C ARG A 223 -9.19 -2.79 -10.04
N ARG A 224 -8.24 -2.15 -10.73
CA ARG A 224 -7.90 -2.42 -12.14
C ARG A 224 -7.01 -3.64 -12.35
N MET A 225 -6.36 -4.15 -11.30
CA MET A 225 -5.64 -5.43 -11.35
C MET A 225 -6.59 -6.64 -11.48
N ASP A 226 -7.88 -6.52 -11.13
CA ASP A 226 -8.86 -7.61 -11.28
C ASP A 226 -8.49 -8.87 -10.45
N VAL A 227 -7.89 -8.65 -9.26
CA VAL A 227 -7.37 -9.69 -8.33
C VAL A 227 -8.25 -9.88 -7.09
N PHE A 228 -8.99 -8.86 -6.66
CA PHE A 228 -9.85 -8.89 -5.47
C PHE A 228 -11.29 -8.53 -5.81
N THR A 229 -12.24 -9.17 -5.15
CA THR A 229 -13.60 -8.64 -5.04
C THR A 229 -13.64 -7.37 -4.18
N GLU A 230 -14.68 -6.56 -4.31
CA GLU A 230 -14.80 -5.29 -3.57
C GLU A 230 -14.79 -5.50 -2.04
N ALA A 231 -15.38 -6.59 -1.55
CA ALA A 231 -15.36 -6.98 -0.13
C ALA A 231 -13.96 -7.40 0.35
N GLU A 232 -13.22 -8.16 -0.47
CA GLU A 232 -11.81 -8.48 -0.20
C GLU A 232 -10.93 -7.23 -0.23
N LEU A 233 -11.21 -6.29 -1.14
CA LEU A 233 -10.46 -5.04 -1.26
C LEU A 233 -10.69 -4.10 -0.07
N ARG A 234 -11.94 -3.97 0.40
CA ARG A 234 -12.29 -3.33 1.69
C ARG A 234 -11.50 -3.97 2.84
N MET A 235 -11.51 -5.30 2.93
CA MET A 235 -10.78 -6.03 3.96
C MET A 235 -9.26 -5.85 3.86
N LYS A 236 -8.69 -5.82 2.64
CA LYS A 236 -7.25 -5.61 2.42
C LYS A 236 -6.82 -4.18 2.75
N PHE A 237 -7.65 -3.18 2.44
CA PHE A 237 -7.43 -1.81 2.87
C PHE A 237 -7.41 -1.72 4.40
N LEU A 238 -8.44 -2.22 5.09
CA LEU A 238 -8.50 -2.19 6.56
C LEU A 238 -7.34 -2.98 7.20
N GLN A 239 -6.97 -4.14 6.66
CA GLN A 239 -5.79 -4.91 7.10
C GLN A 239 -4.46 -4.14 6.91
N ALA A 240 -4.32 -3.36 5.84
CA ALA A 240 -3.11 -2.58 5.57
C ALA A 240 -3.02 -1.32 6.44
N ARG A 241 -4.11 -0.57 6.57
CA ARG A 241 -4.18 0.62 7.43
C ARG A 241 -4.08 0.26 8.92
N ASP A 242 -4.70 -0.83 9.35
CA ASP A 242 -4.56 -1.30 10.74
C ASP A 242 -3.15 -1.80 11.04
N ALA A 243 -2.50 -2.55 10.14
CA ALA A 243 -1.11 -2.96 10.34
C ALA A 243 -0.14 -1.76 10.49
N TRP A 244 -0.41 -0.65 9.79
CA TRP A 244 0.31 0.62 9.98
C TRP A 244 0.00 1.26 11.34
N PHE A 245 -1.29 1.34 11.70
CA PHE A 245 -1.73 1.94 12.96
C PHE A 245 -1.24 1.17 14.21
N GLN A 246 -1.31 -0.17 14.20
CA GLN A 246 -0.70 -1.00 15.26
C GLN A 246 0.83 -0.79 15.31
N GLY A 247 1.47 -0.57 14.16
CA GLY A 247 2.89 -0.21 14.10
C GLY A 247 3.20 1.11 14.82
N ILE A 248 2.33 2.13 14.68
CA ILE A 248 2.46 3.40 15.41
C ILE A 248 2.26 3.17 16.91
N LEU A 249 1.19 2.48 17.33
CA LEU A 249 0.93 2.21 18.75
C LEU A 249 2.11 1.45 19.41
N PHE A 250 2.72 0.50 18.70
CA PHE A 250 3.90 -0.24 19.18
C PHE A 250 5.17 0.62 19.34
N THR A 251 5.23 1.83 18.75
CA THR A 251 6.35 2.77 19.00
C THR A 251 6.18 3.62 20.25
N ILE A 252 5.03 3.57 20.92
CA ILE A 252 4.77 4.34 22.15
C ILE A 252 5.40 3.60 23.34
N PRO A 253 6.35 4.20 24.08
CA PRO A 253 6.92 3.59 25.28
C PRO A 253 5.86 3.33 26.34
N SER A 254 5.82 2.11 26.88
CA SER A 254 4.84 1.69 27.89
C SER A 254 5.32 1.89 29.33
N ASP A 255 6.49 2.49 29.56
CA ASP A 255 7.14 2.55 30.88
C ASP A 255 6.32 3.35 31.91
N ASP A 256 5.99 4.60 31.60
CA ASP A 256 5.03 5.42 32.36
C ASP A 256 3.60 5.19 31.82
N PRO A 257 2.65 4.71 32.64
CA PRO A 257 1.26 4.58 32.26
C PRO A 257 0.62 5.89 31.78
N TYR A 258 0.93 7.03 32.40
CA TYR A 258 0.31 8.32 32.07
C TYR A 258 0.75 8.80 30.67
N TYR A 259 2.05 8.78 30.38
CA TYR A 259 2.58 9.10 29.07
C TYR A 259 2.08 8.14 27.99
N HIS A 260 2.10 6.83 28.26
CA HIS A 260 1.64 5.81 27.32
C HIS A 260 0.19 6.01 26.92
N ILE A 261 -0.73 6.20 27.89
CA ILE A 261 -2.14 6.39 27.57
C ILE A 261 -2.40 7.75 26.91
N THR A 262 -1.73 8.83 27.34
CA THR A 262 -1.85 10.17 26.70
C THR A 262 -1.50 10.08 25.22
N LYS A 263 -0.33 9.51 24.88
CA LYS A 263 0.11 9.35 23.49
C LYS A 263 -0.77 8.36 22.70
N THR A 264 -1.29 7.33 23.37
CA THR A 264 -2.25 6.40 22.77
C THR A 264 -3.57 7.09 22.42
N ILE A 265 -4.10 7.99 23.27
CA ILE A 265 -5.31 8.77 22.97
C ILE A 265 -5.06 9.69 21.76
N GLU A 266 -3.96 10.45 21.76
CA GLU A 266 -3.58 11.34 20.65
C GLU A 266 -3.48 10.57 19.31
N ALA A 267 -2.68 9.52 19.26
CA ALA A 267 -2.43 8.74 18.05
C ALA A 267 -3.70 8.00 17.59
N SER A 268 -4.49 7.44 18.51
CA SER A 268 -5.76 6.77 18.18
C SER A 268 -6.76 7.74 17.60
N ARG A 269 -6.97 8.91 18.23
CA ARG A 269 -7.94 9.92 17.78
C ARG A 269 -7.65 10.40 16.37
N VAL A 270 -6.38 10.71 16.06
CA VAL A 270 -5.99 11.20 14.73
C VAL A 270 -6.05 10.06 13.71
N HIS A 271 -5.29 8.98 13.89
CA HIS A 271 -5.07 8.01 12.83
C HIS A 271 -6.28 7.09 12.58
N LEU A 272 -7.11 6.80 13.60
CA LEU A 272 -8.36 6.08 13.33
C LEU A 272 -9.37 6.98 12.59
N PHE A 273 -9.40 8.29 12.86
CA PHE A 273 -10.25 9.23 12.12
C PHE A 273 -9.79 9.36 10.66
N ASP A 274 -8.47 9.43 10.41
CA ASP A 274 -7.90 9.39 9.06
C ASP A 274 -8.33 8.12 8.32
N ILE A 275 -8.18 6.95 8.95
CA ILE A 275 -8.51 5.66 8.31
C ILE A 275 -10.01 5.54 8.04
N ILE A 276 -10.86 6.01 8.95
CA ILE A 276 -12.32 6.05 8.77
C ILE A 276 -12.70 6.99 7.61
N THR A 277 -12.14 8.19 7.58
CA THR A 277 -12.38 9.18 6.52
C THR A 277 -11.91 8.66 5.16
N GLN A 278 -10.72 8.05 5.12
CA GLN A 278 -10.19 7.39 3.92
C GLN A 278 -11.10 6.24 3.46
N TYR A 279 -11.56 5.37 4.37
CA TYR A 279 -12.44 4.27 4.03
C TYR A 279 -13.77 4.77 3.42
N ARG A 280 -14.46 5.70 4.10
CA ARG A 280 -15.74 6.27 3.63
C ARG A 280 -15.59 6.92 2.25
N ALA A 281 -14.51 7.68 2.01
CA ALA A 281 -14.23 8.32 0.73
C ALA A 281 -13.86 7.34 -0.41
N ILE A 282 -13.29 6.17 -0.10
CA ILE A 282 -12.85 5.18 -1.09
C ILE A 282 -13.96 4.19 -1.47
N PHE A 283 -14.85 3.85 -0.53
CA PHE A 283 -15.85 2.80 -0.66
C PHE A 283 -17.31 3.29 -0.69
N SER A 284 -17.55 4.58 -0.38
CA SER A 284 -18.84 5.26 -0.55
C SER A 284 -20.02 4.64 0.20
N ASP A 285 -19.81 4.22 1.44
CA ASP A 285 -20.85 3.66 2.32
C ASP A 285 -21.88 4.73 2.84
N GLU A 286 -21.81 5.97 2.33
CA GLU A 286 -22.61 7.14 2.73
C GLU A 286 -23.86 7.38 1.86
N ASP A 287 -24.73 6.37 1.69
CA ASP A 287 -26.15 6.67 1.43
C ASP A 287 -27.12 5.54 1.85
N PRO A 288 -27.65 5.60 3.08
CA PRO A 288 -28.73 4.73 3.54
C PRO A 288 -30.05 4.88 2.74
N MET A 289 -30.29 6.01 2.08
CA MET A 289 -31.53 6.26 1.33
C MET A 289 -31.47 5.72 -0.11
N LEU A 290 -30.30 5.71 -0.76
CA LEU A 290 -30.11 5.04 -2.05
C LEU A 290 -30.05 3.51 -1.93
N SER A 291 -29.78 2.98 -0.74
CA SER A 291 -29.61 1.54 -0.48
C SER A 291 -30.91 0.72 -0.52
N GLY A 292 -32.08 1.35 -0.65
CA GLY A 292 -33.40 0.71 -0.51
C GLY A 292 -33.79 -0.36 -1.55
N THR A 293 -32.92 -0.76 -2.48
CA THR A 293 -33.24 -1.73 -3.57
C THR A 293 -32.13 -2.71 -3.97
N ARG A 294 -31.01 -2.83 -3.23
CA ARG A 294 -29.85 -3.65 -3.66
C ARG A 294 -29.36 -4.64 -2.60
N ASP A 295 -29.40 -5.93 -2.98
CA ASP A 295 -28.79 -7.15 -2.43
C ASP A 295 -28.24 -7.22 -0.99
N ASN A 296 -28.45 -8.39 -0.36
CA ASN A 296 -27.85 -8.81 0.93
C ASN A 296 -26.32 -8.63 1.04
N GLY A 297 -25.59 -8.43 -0.06
CA GLY A 297 -24.16 -8.13 -0.05
C GLY A 297 -23.82 -6.78 0.61
N ALA A 298 -24.60 -5.74 0.33
CA ALA A 298 -24.31 -4.38 0.82
C ALA A 298 -24.37 -4.27 2.35
N LEU A 299 -25.27 -5.03 2.98
CA LEU A 299 -25.38 -5.12 4.44
C LEU A 299 -24.13 -5.76 5.08
N ASN A 300 -23.50 -6.73 4.41
CA ASN A 300 -22.26 -7.35 4.90
C ASN A 300 -21.06 -6.41 4.74
N ASP A 301 -20.99 -5.66 3.63
CA ASP A 301 -19.91 -4.70 3.37
C ASP A 301 -19.84 -3.59 4.44
N SER A 302 -20.98 -2.97 4.77
CA SER A 302 -21.07 -1.97 5.84
C SER A 302 -20.78 -2.59 7.22
N ALA A 303 -21.24 -3.82 7.48
CA ALA A 303 -20.96 -4.53 8.73
C ALA A 303 -19.47 -4.84 8.94
N LEU A 304 -18.69 -5.06 7.88
CA LEU A 304 -17.22 -5.21 7.98
C LEU A 304 -16.56 -3.93 8.52
N PHE A 305 -16.98 -2.77 8.02
CA PHE A 305 -16.47 -1.47 8.48
C PHE A 305 -16.85 -1.19 9.93
N HIS A 306 -18.14 -1.25 10.27
CA HIS A 306 -18.59 -0.98 11.64
C HIS A 306 -18.03 -2.00 12.64
N GLY A 307 -17.90 -3.27 12.26
CA GLY A 307 -17.23 -4.29 13.07
C GLY A 307 -15.76 -3.98 13.35
N TRP A 308 -15.02 -3.47 12.35
CA TRP A 308 -13.64 -3.01 12.53
C TRP A 308 -13.56 -1.79 13.46
N VAL A 309 -14.43 -0.78 13.31
CA VAL A 309 -14.46 0.39 14.20
C VAL A 309 -14.75 -0.01 15.65
N VAL A 310 -15.76 -0.87 15.88
CA VAL A 310 -16.07 -1.40 17.21
C VAL A 310 -14.89 -2.19 17.79
N GLN A 311 -14.16 -2.96 16.97
CA GLN A 311 -12.94 -3.64 17.41
C GLN A 311 -11.84 -2.64 17.82
N LYS A 312 -11.60 -1.57 17.05
CA LYS A 312 -10.58 -0.55 17.38
C LYS A 312 -10.93 0.18 18.68
N VAL A 313 -12.18 0.60 18.85
CA VAL A 313 -12.67 1.21 20.10
C VAL A 313 -12.52 0.24 21.27
N SER A 314 -12.88 -1.04 21.10
CA SER A 314 -12.72 -2.05 22.15
C SER A 314 -11.26 -2.28 22.56
N GLN A 315 -10.33 -2.24 21.61
CA GLN A 315 -8.89 -2.32 21.88
C GLN A 315 -8.37 -1.09 22.63
N PHE A 316 -8.76 0.12 22.21
CA PHE A 316 -8.42 1.36 22.92
C PHE A 316 -8.94 1.34 24.38
N ILE A 317 -10.20 0.94 24.59
CA ILE A 317 -10.82 0.82 25.91
C ILE A 317 -10.09 -0.20 26.80
N GLN A 318 -9.59 -1.31 26.23
CA GLN A 318 -8.78 -2.29 26.96
C GLN A 318 -7.41 -1.74 27.38
N THR A 319 -6.72 -0.99 26.51
CA THR A 319 -5.46 -0.32 26.86
C THR A 319 -5.69 0.76 27.94
N LEU A 320 -6.74 1.57 27.79
CA LEU A 320 -7.14 2.58 28.78
C LEU A 320 -7.39 1.96 30.16
N GLU A 321 -8.18 0.88 30.24
CA GLU A 321 -8.42 0.19 31.50
C GLU A 321 -7.13 -0.42 32.09
N LEU A 322 -6.23 -0.96 31.25
CA LEU A 322 -4.96 -1.52 31.71
C LEU A 322 -4.02 -0.45 32.31
N ASP A 323 -3.83 0.68 31.65
CA ASP A 323 -2.94 1.74 32.16
C ASP A 323 -3.53 2.45 33.37
N LEU A 324 -4.85 2.65 33.42
CA LEU A 324 -5.53 3.15 34.63
C LEU A 324 -5.36 2.18 35.83
N GLN A 325 -5.38 0.86 35.59
CA GLN A 325 -5.09 -0.15 36.63
C GLN A 325 -3.62 -0.17 37.07
N ARG A 326 -2.68 0.31 36.24
CA ARG A 326 -1.25 0.46 36.60
C ARG A 326 -0.99 1.71 37.44
N GLY A 327 -1.92 2.66 37.47
CA GLY A 327 -1.82 3.93 38.19
C GLY A 327 -1.23 5.05 37.33
N VAL A 328 -1.98 6.14 37.15
CA VAL A 328 -1.64 7.29 36.29
C VAL A 328 -1.40 8.59 37.08
N GLY A 329 -1.35 8.51 38.41
CA GLY A 329 -1.29 9.68 39.30
C GLY A 329 -2.60 10.48 39.36
N GLY A 330 -2.57 11.64 40.03
CA GLY A 330 -3.76 12.46 40.33
C GLY A 330 -4.44 13.15 39.12
N ARG A 331 -3.90 13.04 37.90
CA ARG A 331 -4.44 13.73 36.70
C ARG A 331 -5.45 12.89 35.90
N LEU A 332 -6.39 12.25 36.62
CA LEU A 332 -7.46 11.46 36.02
C LEU A 332 -8.45 12.31 35.23
N ASP A 333 -8.62 13.57 35.62
CA ASP A 333 -9.43 14.60 34.98
C ASP A 333 -8.98 14.91 33.55
N SER A 334 -7.68 15.12 33.34
CA SER A 334 -7.11 15.45 32.03
C SER A 334 -7.27 14.27 31.06
N LEU A 335 -7.06 13.05 31.55
CA LEU A 335 -7.28 11.83 30.76
C LEU A 335 -8.77 11.59 30.47
N LEU A 336 -9.66 11.87 31.41
CA LEU A 336 -11.11 11.81 31.21
C LEU A 336 -11.56 12.82 30.15
N GLY A 337 -11.10 14.07 30.22
CA GLY A 337 -11.38 15.12 29.23
C GLY A 337 -10.89 14.76 27.84
N GLN A 338 -9.64 14.26 27.72
CA GLN A 338 -9.08 13.79 26.44
C GLN A 338 -9.87 12.60 25.87
N CYS A 339 -10.24 11.61 26.70
CA CYS A 339 -11.06 10.48 26.27
C CYS A 339 -12.48 10.88 25.86
N MET A 340 -13.10 11.83 26.58
CA MET A 340 -14.40 12.39 26.25
C MET A 340 -14.36 13.17 24.92
N TYR A 341 -13.33 13.98 24.69
CA TYR A 341 -13.13 14.68 23.42
C TYR A 341 -12.88 13.70 22.25
N PHE A 342 -12.11 12.64 22.46
CA PHE A 342 -11.92 11.56 21.48
C PHE A 342 -13.27 10.88 21.16
N GLY A 343 -14.05 10.46 22.16
CA GLY A 343 -15.39 9.90 21.96
C GLY A 343 -16.37 10.85 21.26
N LEU A 344 -16.33 12.14 21.60
CA LEU A 344 -17.12 13.18 20.94
C LEU A 344 -16.73 13.35 19.46
N SER A 345 -15.43 13.37 19.14
CA SER A 345 -14.97 13.43 17.74
C SER A 345 -15.41 12.20 16.93
N PHE A 346 -15.57 11.05 17.59
CA PHE A 346 -16.04 9.81 16.98
C PHE A 346 -17.57 9.71 16.87
N SER A 347 -18.33 10.56 17.59
CA SER A 347 -19.79 10.67 17.38
C SER A 347 -20.12 11.10 15.95
N ARG A 348 -19.30 11.98 15.34
CA ARG A 348 -19.40 12.45 13.94
C ARG A 348 -19.33 11.33 12.90
N VAL A 349 -18.76 10.17 13.23
CA VAL A 349 -18.65 9.01 12.33
C VAL A 349 -19.51 7.83 12.78
N GLY A 350 -20.41 8.03 13.74
CA GLY A 350 -21.36 7.04 14.24
C GLY A 350 -20.80 6.10 15.31
N ALA A 351 -19.74 6.49 16.02
CA ALA A 351 -18.98 5.63 16.94
C ALA A 351 -18.73 6.26 18.32
N ASP A 352 -19.71 6.96 18.89
CA ASP A 352 -19.60 7.53 20.24
C ASP A 352 -19.49 6.42 21.31
N PHE A 353 -18.39 6.43 22.06
CA PHE A 353 -18.11 5.48 23.13
C PHE A 353 -18.06 6.12 24.52
N ARG A 354 -18.45 7.40 24.67
CA ARG A 354 -18.35 8.13 25.95
C ARG A 354 -19.08 7.45 27.11
N GLY A 355 -20.22 6.81 26.83
CA GLY A 355 -20.98 6.02 27.81
C GLY A 355 -20.23 4.79 28.36
N LEU A 356 -19.15 4.34 27.72
CA LEU A 356 -18.29 3.26 28.20
C LEU A 356 -17.16 3.76 29.12
N LEU A 357 -16.84 5.06 29.09
CA LEU A 357 -15.71 5.62 29.85
C LEU A 357 -16.00 5.75 31.35
N ALA A 358 -17.21 6.20 31.72
CA ALA A 358 -17.52 6.54 33.10
C ALA A 358 -17.29 5.39 34.10
N PRO A 359 -17.69 4.12 33.85
CA PRO A 359 -17.39 3.01 34.75
C PRO A 359 -15.90 2.65 34.86
N ILE A 360 -15.06 3.05 33.91
CA ILE A 360 -13.61 2.81 33.93
C ILE A 360 -12.95 3.86 34.84
N PHE A 361 -13.24 5.15 34.61
CA PHE A 361 -12.71 6.23 35.43
C PHE A 361 -13.23 6.19 36.88
N GLN A 362 -14.49 5.78 37.10
CA GLN A 362 -15.02 5.52 38.45
C GLN A 362 -14.19 4.48 39.21
N ARG A 363 -13.85 3.34 38.57
CA ARG A 363 -13.02 2.30 39.18
C ARG A 363 -11.58 2.78 39.42
N ALA A 364 -11.01 3.56 38.50
CA ALA A 364 -9.66 4.12 38.64
C ALA A 364 -9.57 5.14 39.80
N ALA A 365 -10.52 6.08 39.89
CA ALA A 365 -10.59 7.06 40.96
C ALA A 365 -10.79 6.40 42.34
N LEU A 366 -11.70 5.43 42.43
CA LEU A 366 -11.95 4.69 43.67
C LEU A 366 -10.76 3.84 44.11
N ALA A 367 -10.05 3.20 43.17
CA ALA A 367 -8.84 2.45 43.47
C ALA A 367 -7.70 3.36 43.95
N SER A 368 -7.48 4.49 43.28
CA SER A 368 -6.48 5.50 43.67
C SER A 368 -6.75 6.04 45.08
N PHE A 369 -8.01 6.44 45.36
CA PHE A 369 -8.42 6.91 46.68
C PHE A 369 -8.27 5.82 47.75
N SER A 370 -8.66 4.57 47.47
CA SER A 370 -8.47 3.44 48.39
C SER A 370 -6.99 3.16 48.67
N GLN A 371 -6.09 3.38 47.72
CA GLN A 371 -4.65 3.22 47.90
C GLN A 371 -4.06 4.36 48.75
N ALA A 372 -4.46 5.62 48.49
CA ALA A 372 -4.05 6.77 49.28
C ALA A 372 -4.50 6.67 50.75
N LEU A 373 -5.72 6.20 51.01
CA LEU A 373 -6.19 5.90 52.36
C LEU A 373 -5.39 4.79 53.06
N ALA A 374 -5.01 3.73 52.32
CA ALA A 374 -4.22 2.63 52.87
C ALA A 374 -2.80 3.08 53.26
N GLU A 375 -2.17 3.91 52.42
CA GLU A 375 -0.88 4.56 52.70
C GLU A 375 -0.98 5.48 53.92
N ALA A 376 -2.03 6.31 53.99
CA ALA A 376 -2.28 7.19 55.13
C ALA A 376 -2.42 6.41 56.45
N ASN A 377 -3.13 5.27 56.44
CA ASN A 377 -3.20 4.39 57.62
C ASN A 377 -1.84 3.77 57.98
N HIS A 378 -1.03 3.36 57.00
CA HIS A 378 0.29 2.78 57.24
C HIS A 378 1.21 3.81 57.91
N ARG A 379 1.29 5.03 57.37
CA ARG A 379 2.12 6.10 57.93
C ARG A 379 1.63 6.60 59.29
N LEU A 380 0.34 6.53 59.56
CA LEU A 380 -0.19 6.80 60.91
C LEU A 380 0.29 5.75 61.92
N ASP A 381 0.27 4.46 61.57
CA ASP A 381 0.76 3.37 62.43
C ASP A 381 2.28 3.53 62.69
N GLU A 382 3.10 3.70 61.64
CA GLU A 382 4.54 3.96 61.78
C GLU A 382 4.85 5.23 62.60
N SER A 383 4.07 6.30 62.39
CA SER A 383 4.22 7.55 63.14
C SER A 383 3.81 7.40 64.61
N MET A 384 2.79 6.58 64.92
CA MET A 384 2.37 6.32 66.30
C MET A 384 3.34 5.39 67.03
N GLN A 385 3.89 4.36 66.36
CA GLN A 385 4.92 3.47 66.93
C GLN A 385 6.21 4.20 67.33
N SER A 386 6.44 5.41 66.82
CA SER A 386 7.57 6.29 67.15
C SER A 386 7.16 7.56 67.91
N TYR A 387 5.89 7.71 68.26
CA TYR A 387 5.35 8.91 68.91
C TYR A 387 5.54 8.89 70.43
N THR A 388 5.81 10.08 70.98
CA THR A 388 5.98 10.34 72.43
C THR A 388 5.13 11.54 72.81
N LEU A 389 4.15 11.34 73.70
CA LEU A 389 3.08 12.30 74.00
C LEU A 389 3.57 13.65 74.53
N LEU A 390 4.67 13.65 75.29
CA LEU A 390 5.28 14.86 75.86
C LEU A 390 6.24 15.58 74.88
N SER A 391 6.43 15.07 73.66
CA SER A 391 7.33 15.64 72.64
C SER A 391 6.67 16.76 71.83
N THR A 392 6.14 17.76 72.52
CA THR A 392 5.52 18.94 71.89
C THR A 392 6.59 19.82 71.24
N SER A 393 6.54 19.97 69.91
CA SER A 393 7.48 20.80 69.14
C SER A 393 7.13 22.29 69.25
N SER A 394 7.40 22.89 70.43
CA SER A 394 7.05 24.26 70.79
C SER A 394 7.92 25.31 70.05
N LEU A 395 7.75 25.43 68.74
CA LEU A 395 8.51 26.31 67.85
C LEU A 395 7.67 27.13 66.84
N ILE A 396 6.34 27.06 66.88
CA ILE A 396 5.45 27.92 66.07
C ILE A 396 4.96 29.10 66.92
N PRO A 397 5.36 30.37 66.65
CA PRO A 397 4.86 31.52 67.38
C PRO A 397 3.36 31.76 67.12
N SER A 398 2.61 32.15 68.15
CA SER A 398 1.17 32.46 68.05
C SER A 398 0.83 33.50 66.96
N SER A 399 1.78 34.38 66.63
CA SER A 399 1.63 35.38 65.55
C SER A 399 1.56 34.79 64.14
N ALA A 400 2.01 33.54 63.92
CA ALA A 400 1.90 32.88 62.61
C ALA A 400 0.46 32.41 62.33
N TYR A 401 -0.25 31.95 63.36
CA TYR A 401 -1.62 31.44 63.26
C TYR A 401 -2.60 32.53 62.80
N ASN A 402 -2.49 33.74 63.38
CA ASN A 402 -3.39 34.86 63.08
C ASN A 402 -3.27 35.41 61.65
N LEU A 403 -2.18 35.11 60.93
CA LEU A 403 -2.00 35.51 59.54
C LEU A 403 -2.58 34.47 58.57
N ALA A 404 -2.56 33.18 58.95
CA ALA A 404 -3.20 32.12 58.18
C ALA A 404 -4.74 32.23 58.21
N SER A 405 -5.32 32.67 59.33
CA SER A 405 -6.76 32.89 59.48
C SER A 405 -7.34 34.07 58.69
N GLN A 406 -6.50 34.88 58.02
CA GLN A 406 -6.92 35.98 57.15
C GLN A 406 -6.85 35.65 55.65
N ALA A 407 -6.44 34.42 55.28
CA ALA A 407 -6.49 33.92 53.91
C ALA A 407 -7.76 33.07 53.71
N SER A 408 -8.66 33.55 52.85
CA SER A 408 -10.02 33.03 52.67
C SER A 408 -10.12 31.52 52.43
N GLY A 409 -11.02 30.85 53.14
CA GLY A 409 -11.39 29.46 52.88
C GLY A 409 -11.89 28.69 54.10
N ALA A 410 -13.19 28.37 54.15
CA ALA A 410 -13.83 27.68 55.27
C ALA A 410 -13.49 26.17 55.40
N LEU A 411 -12.37 25.74 54.82
CA LEU A 411 -11.88 24.35 54.70
C LEU A 411 -10.40 24.20 55.11
N GLN A 412 -9.83 25.18 55.83
CA GLN A 412 -8.54 25.05 56.50
C GLN A 412 -8.58 23.91 57.55
N PRO A 413 -7.50 23.12 57.72
CA PRO A 413 -7.43 22.10 58.77
C PRO A 413 -7.33 22.74 60.18
N PRO A 414 -7.93 22.15 61.23
CA PRO A 414 -7.89 22.72 62.57
C PRO A 414 -6.46 22.87 63.11
N ASN A 415 -6.11 24.09 63.55
CA ASN A 415 -4.77 24.42 64.06
C ASN A 415 -4.34 23.57 65.27
N VAL A 416 -5.29 23.07 66.06
CA VAL A 416 -5.07 22.19 67.22
C VAL A 416 -4.35 20.89 66.84
N LEU A 417 -4.50 20.43 65.59
CA LEU A 417 -3.83 19.21 65.10
C LEU A 417 -2.30 19.33 65.15
N LEU A 418 -1.73 20.54 65.12
CA LEU A 418 -0.27 20.76 65.14
C LEU A 418 0.39 20.39 66.48
N GLU A 419 -0.37 20.29 67.59
CA GLU A 419 0.12 19.68 68.84
C GLU A 419 0.33 18.17 68.74
N TYR A 420 -0.29 17.52 67.74
CA TYR A 420 -0.35 16.06 67.58
C TYR A 420 0.13 15.63 66.18
N PRO A 421 1.45 15.65 65.91
CA PRO A 421 2.03 15.42 64.59
C PRO A 421 1.55 14.17 63.83
N PRO A 422 1.28 12.99 64.47
CA PRO A 422 0.74 11.83 63.76
C PRO A 422 -0.64 12.11 63.15
N ILE A 423 -1.51 12.84 63.88
CA ILE A 423 -2.86 13.18 63.41
C ILE A 423 -2.82 14.28 62.35
N ALA A 424 -1.98 15.31 62.51
CA ALA A 424 -1.78 16.31 61.45
C ALA A 424 -1.24 15.69 60.15
N SER A 425 -0.24 14.80 60.25
CA SER A 425 0.33 14.08 59.11
C SER A 425 -0.70 13.18 58.41
N TYR A 426 -1.55 12.50 59.19
CA TYR A 426 -2.66 11.70 58.67
C TYR A 426 -3.72 12.58 57.99
N CYS A 427 -4.17 13.65 58.64
CA CYS A 427 -5.12 14.63 58.06
C CYS A 427 -4.63 15.16 56.71
N ASN A 428 -3.38 15.59 56.62
CA ASN A 428 -2.80 16.11 55.38
C ASN A 428 -2.82 15.08 54.24
N GLN A 429 -2.60 13.79 54.54
CA GLN A 429 -2.69 12.72 53.53
C GLN A 429 -4.14 12.45 53.07
N LEU A 430 -5.13 12.56 53.97
CA LEU A 430 -6.54 12.49 53.61
C LEU A 430 -6.95 13.68 52.73
N LEU A 431 -6.46 14.90 53.03
CA LEU A 431 -6.70 16.09 52.22
C LEU A 431 -6.05 16.00 50.83
N VAL A 432 -4.85 15.41 50.72
CA VAL A 432 -4.25 15.09 49.40
C VAL A 432 -5.13 14.11 48.63
N ALA A 433 -5.60 13.03 49.26
CA ALA A 433 -6.48 12.05 48.62
C ALA A 433 -7.82 12.67 48.16
N PHE A 434 -8.38 13.61 48.91
CA PHE A 434 -9.55 14.39 48.49
C PHE A 434 -9.23 15.33 47.31
N ASN A 435 -8.09 16.01 47.31
CA ASN A 435 -7.69 16.93 46.25
C ASN A 435 -7.47 16.21 44.90
N ASP A 436 -6.80 15.05 44.92
CA ASP A 436 -6.62 14.19 43.73
C ASP A 436 -7.98 13.67 43.21
N LEU A 437 -8.92 13.37 44.10
CA LEU A 437 -10.27 12.91 43.74
C LEU A 437 -11.17 14.05 43.22
N ARG A 438 -10.96 15.30 43.67
CA ARG A 438 -11.83 16.47 43.41
C ARG A 438 -12.12 16.74 41.94
N LEU A 439 -11.13 16.55 41.07
CA LEU A 439 -11.27 16.80 39.63
C LEU A 439 -11.90 15.62 38.87
N CYS A 440 -12.11 14.48 39.54
CA CYS A 440 -12.71 13.27 38.97
C CYS A 440 -13.58 12.55 40.00
N SER A 441 -14.56 13.27 40.58
CA SER A 441 -15.47 12.78 41.63
C SER A 441 -16.92 12.55 41.15
N PRO A 442 -17.22 11.53 40.29
CA PRO A 442 -18.59 11.16 39.96
C PRO A 442 -19.45 10.92 41.20
N LEU A 443 -20.63 11.53 41.25
CA LEU A 443 -21.57 11.45 42.39
C LEU A 443 -21.93 10.01 42.80
N SER A 444 -21.88 9.07 41.86
CA SER A 444 -22.05 7.63 42.11
C SER A 444 -21.03 7.03 43.08
N LEU A 445 -19.86 7.66 43.24
CA LEU A 445 -18.81 7.22 44.19
C LEU A 445 -19.06 7.71 45.63
N ALA A 446 -20.02 8.60 45.87
CA ALA A 446 -20.22 9.23 47.19
C ALA A 446 -20.42 8.20 48.33
N TYR A 447 -21.09 7.07 48.04
CA TYR A 447 -21.24 5.97 48.99
C TYR A 447 -19.91 5.23 49.24
N ASP A 448 -19.23 4.79 48.18
CA ASP A 448 -18.01 3.98 48.30
C ASP A 448 -16.85 4.78 48.90
N VAL A 449 -16.71 6.05 48.52
CA VAL A 449 -15.71 6.98 49.06
C VAL A 449 -15.96 7.27 50.54
N CYS A 450 -17.22 7.51 50.93
CA CYS A 450 -17.60 7.66 52.33
C CYS A 450 -17.29 6.36 53.12
N HIS A 451 -17.69 5.20 52.60
CA HIS A 451 -17.45 3.91 53.26
C HIS A 451 -15.96 3.60 53.43
N LEU A 452 -15.13 3.85 52.41
CA LEU A 452 -13.67 3.71 52.50
C LEU A 452 -13.06 4.67 53.53
N LEU A 453 -13.50 5.94 53.55
CA LEU A 453 -13.02 6.94 54.51
C LEU A 453 -13.41 6.58 55.95
N GLN A 454 -14.66 6.15 56.19
CA GLN A 454 -15.07 5.60 57.50
C GLN A 454 -14.24 4.39 57.91
N GLY A 455 -13.90 3.50 56.97
CA GLY A 455 -13.02 2.35 57.21
C GLY A 455 -11.57 2.75 57.55
N SER A 456 -11.06 3.80 56.92
CA SER A 456 -9.74 4.38 57.20
C SER A 456 -9.70 5.05 58.58
N LEU A 457 -10.72 5.84 58.92
CA LEU A 457 -10.87 6.46 60.24
C LEU A 457 -11.06 5.42 61.35
N SER A 458 -11.82 4.35 61.09
CA SER A 458 -11.95 3.22 62.02
C SER A 458 -10.63 2.47 62.24
N LYS A 459 -9.69 2.49 61.27
CA LYS A 459 -8.32 1.97 61.48
C LYS A 459 -7.46 2.93 62.31
N ALA A 460 -7.58 4.25 62.12
CA ALA A 460 -6.89 5.23 62.97
C ALA A 460 -7.26 5.04 64.46
N VAL A 461 -8.55 4.84 64.74
CA VAL A 461 -9.06 4.49 66.07
C VAL A 461 -8.48 3.16 66.60
N GLN A 462 -8.28 2.16 65.74
CA GLN A 462 -7.61 0.91 66.11
C GLN A 462 -6.12 1.09 66.42
N VAL A 463 -5.41 1.98 65.70
CA VAL A 463 -4.01 2.34 65.99
C VAL A 463 -3.91 3.02 67.36
N PHE A 464 -4.79 3.97 67.68
CA PHE A 464 -4.79 4.62 69.01
C PHE A 464 -5.08 3.61 70.14
N LEU A 465 -6.03 2.70 69.95
CA LEU A 465 -6.31 1.62 70.91
C LEU A 465 -5.17 0.60 71.03
N ALA A 466 -4.37 0.40 69.99
CA ALA A 466 -3.16 -0.42 70.04
C ALA A 466 -2.03 0.29 70.80
N TYR A 467 -1.82 1.58 70.55
CA TYR A 467 -0.84 2.42 71.26
C TYR A 467 -1.16 2.51 72.75
N HIS A 468 -2.42 2.79 73.13
CA HIS A 468 -2.84 2.79 74.54
C HIS A 468 -2.52 1.45 75.20
N ARG A 469 -2.90 0.32 74.60
CA ARG A 469 -2.65 -1.02 75.18
C ARG A 469 -1.17 -1.40 75.27
N ALA A 470 -0.28 -0.72 74.55
CA ALA A 470 1.16 -0.89 74.68
C ALA A 470 1.72 -0.08 75.86
N GLU A 471 1.27 1.18 76.03
CA GLU A 471 1.85 2.15 76.96
C GLU A 471 1.01 2.44 78.23
N GLU A 472 -0.18 1.84 78.38
CA GLU A 472 -1.07 1.97 79.54
C GLU A 472 -0.43 1.51 80.87
N SER A 473 0.65 0.73 80.80
CA SER A 473 1.44 0.32 81.98
C SER A 473 2.67 1.21 82.27
N THR A 474 2.92 2.20 81.42
CA THR A 474 4.11 3.06 81.42
C THR A 474 3.80 4.57 81.48
N PHE A 475 2.60 5.00 81.11
CA PHE A 475 2.18 6.41 81.17
C PHE A 475 2.22 7.01 82.60
N ASP A 476 2.76 8.23 82.70
CA ASP A 476 2.51 9.13 83.83
C ASP A 476 1.10 9.79 83.73
N GLU A 477 0.59 10.38 84.82
CA GLU A 477 -0.73 11.06 84.85
C GLU A 477 -0.88 12.15 83.75
N GLN A 478 0.23 12.82 83.39
CA GLN A 478 0.27 13.82 82.32
C GLN A 478 0.16 13.20 80.92
N GLU A 479 0.67 11.99 80.73
CA GLU A 479 0.61 11.27 79.45
C GLU A 479 -0.77 10.66 79.23
N HIS A 480 -1.39 10.08 80.27
CA HIS A 480 -2.81 9.74 80.24
C HIS A 480 -3.68 10.96 79.86
N SER A 481 -3.42 12.13 80.46
CA SER A 481 -4.14 13.36 80.13
C SER A 481 -3.93 13.80 78.67
N LYS A 482 -2.69 13.78 78.17
CA LYS A 482 -2.41 14.14 76.77
C LYS A 482 -2.90 13.10 75.75
N PHE A 483 -3.00 11.82 76.12
CA PHE A 483 -3.61 10.79 75.26
C PHE A 483 -5.14 10.91 75.22
N ALA A 484 -5.77 11.26 76.34
CA ALA A 484 -7.20 11.56 76.39
C ALA A 484 -7.54 12.78 75.51
N GLU A 485 -6.70 13.82 75.55
CA GLU A 485 -6.82 15.01 74.70
C GLU A 485 -6.54 14.71 73.21
N LEU A 486 -5.56 13.85 72.89
CA LEU A 486 -5.34 13.31 71.53
C LEU A 486 -6.62 12.65 70.97
N CYS A 487 -7.31 11.85 71.80
CA CYS A 487 -8.57 11.21 71.43
C CYS A 487 -9.71 12.22 71.27
N ARG A 488 -9.79 13.23 72.16
CA ARG A 488 -10.77 14.33 72.05
C ARG A 488 -10.59 15.10 70.73
N VAL A 489 -9.37 15.54 70.43
CA VAL A 489 -9.04 16.29 69.21
C VAL A 489 -9.31 15.48 67.94
N PHE A 490 -9.11 14.15 67.96
CA PHE A 490 -9.53 13.31 66.84
C PHE A 490 -11.06 13.35 66.62
N VAL A 491 -11.85 13.22 67.68
CA VAL A 491 -13.31 13.11 67.59
C VAL A 491 -14.00 14.47 67.38
N GLU A 492 -13.54 15.53 68.04
CA GLU A 492 -14.19 16.85 68.04
C GLU A 492 -13.65 17.81 66.98
N GLU A 493 -12.38 17.70 66.57
CA GLU A 493 -11.78 18.57 65.53
C GLU A 493 -11.67 17.85 64.18
N LEU A 494 -11.04 16.67 64.14
CA LEU A 494 -10.71 16.02 62.86
C LEU A 494 -11.94 15.39 62.17
N LEU A 495 -12.78 14.64 62.90
CA LEU A 495 -13.94 13.99 62.28
C LEU A 495 -14.94 15.00 61.67
N PRO A 496 -15.30 16.12 62.33
CA PRO A 496 -16.18 17.13 61.73
C PRO A 496 -15.53 17.86 60.54
N HIS A 497 -14.23 18.18 60.63
CA HIS A 497 -13.49 18.78 59.51
C HIS A 497 -13.49 17.87 58.26
N LEU A 498 -13.16 16.59 58.41
CA LEU A 498 -13.18 15.63 57.30
C LEU A 498 -14.60 15.37 56.77
N ASN A 499 -15.61 15.40 57.63
CA ASN A 499 -17.01 15.34 57.20
C ASN A 499 -17.39 16.56 56.35
N LYS A 500 -16.96 17.78 56.74
CA LYS A 500 -17.18 19.00 55.96
C LYS A 500 -16.51 18.89 54.58
N CYS A 501 -15.26 18.44 54.52
CA CYS A 501 -14.54 18.20 53.26
C CYS A 501 -15.24 17.15 52.36
N LEU A 502 -15.76 16.06 52.95
CA LEU A 502 -16.55 15.07 52.23
C LEU A 502 -17.87 15.65 51.68
N GLN A 503 -18.56 16.49 52.45
CA GLN A 503 -19.80 17.16 52.04
C GLN A 503 -19.57 18.25 50.99
N THR A 504 -18.42 18.93 50.98
CA THR A 504 -18.03 19.81 49.86
C THR A 504 -17.76 19.00 48.59
N LEU A 505 -17.12 17.82 48.71
CA LEU A 505 -16.82 16.95 47.56
C LEU A 505 -18.08 16.28 46.99
N PHE A 506 -19.06 15.95 47.84
CA PHE A 506 -20.35 15.39 47.44
C PHE A 506 -21.51 16.15 48.14
N PRO A 507 -21.94 17.31 47.59
CA PRO A 507 -22.99 18.13 48.19
C PRO A 507 -24.27 17.35 48.51
N PRO A 508 -24.75 17.33 49.77
CA PRO A 508 -25.97 16.62 50.14
C PRO A 508 -27.20 17.08 49.35
N THR A 509 -27.27 18.35 48.96
CA THR A 509 -28.28 18.90 48.05
C THR A 509 -28.30 18.18 46.70
N LEU A 510 -27.15 18.01 46.07
CA LEU A 510 -26.99 17.34 44.77
C LEU A 510 -27.28 15.83 44.86
N ILE A 511 -26.89 15.17 45.96
CA ILE A 511 -27.25 13.76 46.22
C ILE A 511 -28.77 13.62 46.37
N ALA A 512 -29.39 14.48 47.19
CA ALA A 512 -30.83 14.47 47.44
C ALA A 512 -31.64 14.70 46.14
N GLN A 513 -31.25 15.70 45.35
CA GLN A 513 -31.83 16.02 44.05
C GLN A 513 -31.72 14.85 43.07
N THR A 514 -30.54 14.22 42.98
CA THR A 514 -30.30 13.07 42.07
C THR A 514 -31.10 11.83 42.46
N LEU A 515 -31.36 11.63 43.77
CA LEU A 515 -32.17 10.53 44.29
C LEU A 515 -33.68 10.82 44.35
N GLY A 516 -34.10 12.08 44.17
CA GLY A 516 -35.50 12.50 44.30
C GLY A 516 -36.03 12.47 45.74
N VAL A 517 -35.18 12.76 46.73
CA VAL A 517 -35.50 12.77 48.17
C VAL A 517 -35.17 14.13 48.79
N THR A 518 -35.58 14.37 50.04
CA THR A 518 -35.12 15.56 50.79
C THR A 518 -33.74 15.32 51.40
N VAL A 519 -33.01 16.40 51.70
CA VAL A 519 -31.73 16.33 52.44
C VAL A 519 -31.91 15.69 53.81
N THR A 520 -33.03 15.94 54.49
CA THR A 520 -33.40 15.31 55.76
C THR A 520 -33.59 13.79 55.64
N ASP A 521 -34.09 13.30 54.50
CA ASP A 521 -34.32 11.87 54.26
C ASP A 521 -33.04 11.10 53.88
N LEU A 522 -31.98 11.76 53.40
CA LEU A 522 -30.67 11.11 53.12
C LEU A 522 -30.11 10.32 54.31
N SER A 523 -30.34 10.81 55.53
CA SER A 523 -29.98 10.14 56.78
C SER A 523 -30.47 8.68 56.82
N LYS A 524 -31.71 8.44 56.35
CA LYS A 524 -32.42 7.14 56.33
C LYS A 524 -31.87 6.16 55.30
N TYR A 525 -31.14 6.65 54.29
CA TYR A 525 -30.52 5.83 53.25
C TYR A 525 -29.10 5.33 53.60
N GLY A 526 -28.65 5.59 54.84
CA GLY A 526 -27.33 5.14 55.31
C GLY A 526 -26.23 6.18 55.15
N HIS A 527 -26.58 7.47 55.30
CA HIS A 527 -25.62 8.58 55.44
C HIS A 527 -24.74 8.79 54.18
N LEU A 528 -25.35 8.77 52.99
CA LEU A 528 -24.64 9.04 51.73
C LEU A 528 -24.00 10.44 51.75
N GLY A 529 -22.68 10.52 51.56
CA GLY A 529 -21.93 11.78 51.60
C GLY A 529 -21.64 12.33 53.01
N SER A 530 -21.89 11.57 54.09
CA SER A 530 -21.66 12.02 55.47
C SER A 530 -21.12 10.91 56.37
N LEU A 531 -20.15 11.23 57.21
CA LEU A 531 -19.54 10.29 58.16
C LEU A 531 -20.48 10.02 59.34
N ASN A 532 -20.70 8.74 59.67
CA ASN A 532 -21.28 8.35 60.95
C ASN A 532 -20.21 8.49 62.05
N ILE A 533 -20.13 9.69 62.63
CA ILE A 533 -19.14 10.05 63.65
C ILE A 533 -19.29 9.17 64.90
N GLU A 534 -20.52 8.87 65.33
CA GLU A 534 -20.81 8.00 66.48
C GLU A 534 -20.16 6.61 66.33
N MET A 535 -20.33 5.95 65.19
CA MET A 535 -19.75 4.62 64.91
C MET A 535 -18.22 4.64 65.02
N ILE A 536 -17.58 5.75 64.62
CA ILE A 536 -16.13 5.91 64.65
C ILE A 536 -15.64 6.25 66.06
N SER A 537 -16.37 7.05 66.83
CA SER A 537 -15.94 7.50 68.18
C SER A 537 -16.23 6.50 69.30
N ASN A 538 -17.33 5.73 69.20
CA ASN A 538 -17.75 4.72 70.18
C ASN A 538 -16.60 3.86 70.78
N PRO A 539 -15.63 3.33 69.98
CA PRO A 539 -14.55 2.49 70.50
C PRO A 539 -13.53 3.22 71.40
N ILE A 540 -13.41 4.55 71.31
CA ILE A 540 -12.47 5.38 72.10
C ILE A 540 -13.17 6.36 73.05
N GLN A 541 -14.50 6.48 72.99
CA GLN A 541 -15.28 7.40 73.83
C GLN A 541 -15.02 7.22 75.34
N HIS A 542 -14.71 6.00 75.79
CA HIS A 542 -14.36 5.67 77.18
C HIS A 542 -12.96 6.14 77.64
N LEU A 543 -12.16 6.71 76.73
CA LEU A 543 -10.83 7.28 76.97
C LEU A 543 -10.81 8.81 76.86
N ILE A 544 -11.93 9.41 76.45
CA ILE A 544 -12.14 10.86 76.42
C ILE A 544 -12.77 11.25 77.78
N PRO A 545 -12.35 12.35 78.43
CA PRO A 545 -12.97 12.77 79.69
C PRO A 545 -14.42 13.17 79.43
N GLU A 546 -15.35 12.72 80.28
CA GLU A 546 -16.72 13.27 80.26
C GLU A 546 -16.62 14.77 80.53
N LYS A 547 -17.16 15.57 79.60
CA LYS A 547 -17.23 17.03 79.70
C LYS A 547 -18.04 17.37 80.95
N GLU A 548 -17.44 18.07 81.92
CA GLU A 548 -18.17 18.52 83.10
C GLU A 548 -19.38 19.34 82.63
N GLU A 549 -20.59 18.88 82.96
CA GLU A 549 -21.81 19.63 82.72
C GLU A 549 -21.79 20.88 83.61
N ILE A 550 -21.30 21.98 83.05
CA ILE A 550 -21.47 23.31 83.62
C ILE A 550 -22.98 23.57 83.61
N VAL A 551 -23.59 23.37 84.78
CA VAL A 551 -25.02 23.64 85.01
C VAL A 551 -25.29 25.09 84.60
N PRO A 552 -26.20 25.34 83.64
CA PRO A 552 -26.52 26.71 83.26
C PRO A 552 -27.25 27.40 84.42
N GLU A 553 -26.65 28.46 84.96
CA GLU A 553 -27.43 29.51 85.61
C GLU A 553 -28.19 30.28 84.53
N GLU A 554 -29.44 30.64 84.81
CA GLU A 554 -30.37 31.24 83.84
C GLU A 554 -29.87 32.63 83.39
N PRO A 555 -29.63 32.88 82.08
CA PRO A 555 -29.55 34.25 81.56
C PRO A 555 -30.97 34.85 81.51
N GLU A 556 -31.06 36.16 81.72
CA GLU A 556 -32.32 36.90 81.59
C GLU A 556 -32.67 37.16 80.11
N LYS A 557 -33.94 37.47 79.83
CA LYS A 557 -34.44 37.65 78.47
C LYS A 557 -33.97 38.98 77.85
N GLU A 558 -33.00 38.95 76.93
CA GLU A 558 -32.71 40.10 76.07
C GLU A 558 -32.15 39.76 74.66
N GLU A 559 -31.96 38.47 74.30
CA GLU A 559 -31.31 38.05 73.03
C GLU A 559 -32.30 37.74 71.87
N GLU A 560 -33.62 37.63 72.13
CA GLU A 560 -34.66 37.39 71.09
C GLU A 560 -34.86 38.59 70.11
N GLU A 561 -34.11 39.69 70.23
CA GLU A 561 -34.17 40.84 69.31
C GLU A 561 -32.91 40.99 68.41
N GLU A 562 -31.88 40.16 68.52
CA GLU A 562 -30.68 40.26 67.65
C GLU A 562 -30.66 39.21 66.52
N GLU A 563 -31.12 37.96 66.73
CA GLU A 563 -31.21 36.94 65.66
C GLU A 563 -32.14 37.37 64.50
N GLU A 564 -33.30 37.99 64.79
CA GLU A 564 -34.19 38.54 63.74
C GLU A 564 -33.55 39.67 62.90
N LYS A 565 -32.41 40.25 63.31
CA LYS A 565 -31.68 41.25 62.51
C LYS A 565 -30.55 40.66 61.68
N GLU A 566 -29.86 39.62 62.16
CA GLU A 566 -28.84 38.95 61.35
C GLU A 566 -29.48 38.18 60.19
N GLU A 567 -30.69 37.59 60.35
CA GLU A 567 -31.45 37.02 59.22
C GLU A 567 -31.94 38.10 58.22
N GLU A 568 -32.41 39.28 58.68
CA GLU A 568 -32.77 40.39 57.76
C GLU A 568 -31.54 40.99 57.04
N GLU A 569 -30.37 41.08 57.69
CA GLU A 569 -29.14 41.58 57.04
C GLU A 569 -28.51 40.56 56.06
N GLU A 570 -28.57 39.25 56.33
CA GLU A 570 -28.12 38.23 55.35
C GLU A 570 -29.06 38.16 54.12
N GLU A 571 -30.38 38.23 54.27
CA GLU A 571 -31.29 38.30 53.10
C GLU A 571 -31.08 39.61 52.31
N GLU A 572 -30.92 40.77 52.97
CA GLU A 572 -30.65 42.02 52.24
C GLU A 572 -29.27 42.04 51.57
N GLN A 573 -28.31 41.21 52.01
CA GLN A 573 -26.98 41.09 51.37
C GLN A 573 -27.01 40.12 50.18
N ALA A 574 -27.69 38.97 50.30
CA ALA A 574 -27.93 38.05 49.17
C ALA A 574 -28.70 38.73 48.03
N GLU A 575 -29.74 39.53 48.34
CA GLU A 575 -30.45 40.33 47.34
C GLU A 575 -29.61 41.45 46.70
N LYS A 576 -28.40 41.75 47.20
CA LYS A 576 -27.45 42.66 46.52
C LYS A 576 -26.47 41.88 45.65
N GLU A 577 -25.94 40.76 46.11
CA GLU A 577 -25.03 39.92 45.32
C GLU A 577 -25.72 39.36 44.06
N GLU A 578 -26.99 38.90 44.13
CA GLU A 578 -27.74 38.52 42.91
C GLU A 578 -27.94 39.69 41.92
N LYS A 579 -28.01 40.94 42.40
CA LYS A 579 -28.17 42.13 41.53
C LYS A 579 -26.86 42.63 40.95
N GLU A 580 -25.74 42.46 41.65
CA GLU A 580 -24.41 42.73 41.09
C GLU A 580 -24.02 41.64 40.06
N GLU A 581 -24.41 40.37 40.25
CA GLU A 581 -24.27 39.33 39.21
C GLU A 581 -25.22 39.58 38.00
N GLU A 582 -26.49 39.99 38.20
CA GLU A 582 -27.36 40.38 37.08
C GLU A 582 -26.84 41.63 36.32
N GLU A 583 -26.28 42.63 37.01
CA GLU A 583 -25.68 43.80 36.33
C GLU A 583 -24.37 43.45 35.60
N GLU A 584 -23.51 42.55 36.13
CA GLU A 584 -22.32 42.06 35.42
C GLU A 584 -22.69 41.18 34.21
N GLU A 585 -23.67 40.26 34.29
CA GLU A 585 -24.16 39.52 33.11
C GLU A 585 -24.79 40.47 32.07
N GLU A 586 -25.63 41.43 32.47
CA GLU A 586 -26.20 42.38 31.50
C GLU A 586 -25.12 43.31 30.91
N GLN A 587 -23.98 43.52 31.58
CA GLN A 587 -22.86 44.29 31.05
C GLN A 587 -21.97 43.46 30.09
N ALA A 588 -21.69 42.20 30.42
CA ALA A 588 -21.02 41.27 29.51
C ALA A 588 -21.85 41.02 28.22
N GLU A 589 -23.18 40.88 28.34
CA GLU A 589 -24.08 40.79 27.18
C GLU A 589 -24.11 42.09 26.35
N LYS A 590 -23.62 43.23 26.85
CA LYS A 590 -23.44 44.45 26.04
C LYS A 590 -22.07 44.48 25.36
N GLU A 591 -21.01 44.08 26.06
CA GLU A 591 -19.66 44.01 25.47
C GLU A 591 -19.58 42.96 24.33
N GLU A 592 -20.18 41.76 24.47
CA GLU A 592 -20.28 40.81 23.35
C GLU A 592 -21.07 41.37 22.16
N LYS A 593 -22.07 42.23 22.39
CA LYS A 593 -22.86 42.86 21.30
C LYS A 593 -22.13 44.03 20.64
N GLU A 594 -21.33 44.80 21.38
CA GLU A 594 -20.46 45.82 20.78
C GLU A 594 -19.31 45.16 19.99
N GLU A 595 -18.74 44.03 20.45
CA GLU A 595 -17.80 43.24 19.64
C GLU A 595 -18.48 42.60 18.39
N GLU A 596 -19.69 42.04 18.49
CA GLU A 596 -20.42 41.54 17.30
C GLU A 596 -20.82 42.66 16.32
N GLU A 597 -21.11 43.89 16.77
CA GLU A 597 -21.38 45.03 15.89
C GLU A 597 -20.08 45.60 15.27
N GLU A 598 -18.93 45.62 15.97
CA GLU A 598 -17.65 45.96 15.34
C GLU A 598 -17.22 44.88 14.33
N GLU A 599 -17.33 43.58 14.65
CA GLU A 599 -16.95 42.51 13.71
C GLU A 599 -17.89 42.44 12.48
N GLN A 600 -19.13 42.95 12.57
CA GLN A 600 -20.00 43.16 11.39
C GLN A 600 -19.63 44.45 10.65
N GLY A 601 -19.33 45.53 11.38
CA GLY A 601 -18.90 46.81 10.82
C GLY A 601 -17.53 46.79 10.12
N GLU A 602 -16.67 45.81 10.40
CA GLU A 602 -15.47 45.55 9.58
C GLU A 602 -15.79 44.71 8.34
N LYS A 603 -16.65 43.69 8.44
CA LYS A 603 -17.05 42.86 7.29
C LYS A 603 -17.82 43.64 6.22
N GLU A 604 -18.72 44.55 6.59
CA GLU A 604 -19.39 45.42 5.61
C GLU A 604 -18.39 46.35 4.90
N LYS A 605 -17.32 46.80 5.57
CA LYS A 605 -16.25 47.59 4.93
C LYS A 605 -15.38 46.75 3.99
N GLU A 606 -15.05 45.50 4.34
CA GLU A 606 -14.33 44.62 3.43
C GLU A 606 -15.16 44.23 2.19
N GLU A 607 -16.49 44.11 2.31
CA GLU A 607 -17.37 43.92 1.15
C GLU A 607 -17.54 45.19 0.30
N GLU A 608 -17.58 46.41 0.85
CA GLU A 608 -17.53 47.65 0.05
C GLU A 608 -16.17 47.83 -0.67
N GLU A 609 -15.04 47.62 0.02
CA GLU A 609 -13.69 47.73 -0.56
C GLU A 609 -13.40 46.70 -1.68
N GLN A 610 -14.10 45.56 -1.67
CA GLN A 610 -14.05 44.56 -2.74
C GLN A 610 -15.11 44.83 -3.83
N GLY A 611 -16.26 45.39 -3.49
CA GLY A 611 -17.31 45.77 -4.43
C GLY A 611 -16.89 46.81 -5.48
N GLU A 612 -16.11 47.83 -5.10
CA GLU A 612 -15.70 48.89 -6.04
C GLU A 612 -14.63 48.46 -7.06
N LYS A 613 -14.00 47.28 -6.93
CA LYS A 613 -12.84 46.89 -7.78
C LYS A 613 -13.15 46.03 -9.02
N GLU A 614 -14.38 45.54 -9.20
CA GLU A 614 -14.85 44.93 -10.47
C GLU A 614 -15.76 45.85 -11.32
N GLY A 615 -16.02 47.09 -10.85
CA GLY A 615 -17.00 48.01 -11.45
C GLY A 615 -16.53 48.91 -12.61
N ALA A 616 -15.26 48.88 -13.03
CA ALA A 616 -14.71 49.90 -13.94
C ALA A 616 -13.70 49.36 -14.98
N LYS A 617 -14.19 48.72 -16.07
CA LYS A 617 -13.33 48.35 -17.20
C LYS A 617 -13.98 48.29 -18.59
N GLU A 618 -14.71 49.33 -18.95
CA GLU A 618 -15.06 49.64 -20.36
C GLU A 618 -14.90 51.14 -20.68
N GLU A 619 -14.78 51.45 -21.98
CA GLU A 619 -14.60 52.79 -22.59
C GLU A 619 -13.30 53.59 -22.36
N THR A 620 -12.46 53.65 -23.42
CA THR A 620 -11.41 54.67 -23.72
C THR A 620 -10.13 54.70 -22.84
N GLY A 621 -8.96 55.16 -23.33
CA GLY A 621 -8.57 55.49 -24.71
C GLY A 621 -7.22 56.23 -24.84
N GLU A 622 -6.30 55.68 -25.64
CA GLU A 622 -5.07 56.29 -26.21
C GLU A 622 -3.95 56.92 -25.31
N VAL A 623 -2.72 56.39 -25.51
CA VAL A 623 -1.41 57.12 -25.62
C VAL A 623 -0.85 57.92 -24.42
N GLY A 624 0.38 57.59 -23.96
CA GLY A 624 1.09 58.41 -22.96
C GLY A 624 2.50 57.96 -22.50
N SER A 625 3.47 57.90 -23.41
CA SER A 625 4.95 57.92 -23.24
C SER A 625 5.65 58.14 -21.86
N GLU A 626 6.76 57.39 -21.67
CA GLU A 626 8.00 57.73 -20.94
C GLU A 626 7.97 57.73 -19.37
N LYS A 627 8.85 56.96 -18.68
CA LYS A 627 10.22 57.27 -18.16
C LYS A 627 10.22 58.28 -16.98
N VAL A 628 11.14 58.27 -15.97
CA VAL A 628 12.41 57.55 -15.74
C VAL A 628 12.78 57.54 -14.22
N GLU A 629 13.81 56.77 -13.83
CA GLU A 629 14.74 56.86 -12.66
C GLU A 629 14.32 57.64 -11.37
N GLU A 630 14.28 57.04 -10.16
CA GLU A 630 15.36 56.61 -9.21
C GLU A 630 15.55 57.61 -8.02
N GLU A 631 16.48 57.26 -7.12
CA GLU A 631 17.10 58.03 -6.01
C GLU A 631 16.30 58.36 -4.72
N GLU A 632 16.57 57.52 -3.71
CA GLU A 632 17.17 57.84 -2.39
C GLU A 632 16.72 59.06 -1.54
N GLY A 633 16.48 58.76 -0.25
CA GLY A 633 17.46 59.18 0.78
C GLY A 633 17.05 60.26 1.81
N GLY A 634 17.45 60.05 3.08
CA GLY A 634 17.21 60.99 4.20
C GLY A 634 16.23 60.42 5.24
N HIS A 635 16.51 60.17 6.53
CA HIS A 635 17.37 60.84 7.52
C HIS A 635 16.99 62.31 7.76
N GLN A 636 16.81 62.80 9.00
CA GLN A 636 16.90 62.16 10.33
C GLN A 636 16.14 63.01 11.39
N GLU A 637 16.39 62.75 12.68
CA GLU A 637 16.09 63.62 13.85
C GLU A 637 14.65 63.66 14.41
N LYS A 638 14.41 63.84 15.72
CA LYS A 638 15.10 63.40 16.97
C LYS A 638 14.38 63.99 18.20
N GLU A 639 14.42 63.27 19.34
CA GLU A 639 14.48 63.84 20.72
C GLU A 639 13.21 64.64 21.22
N ARG A 640 12.84 64.70 22.51
CA ARG A 640 13.40 64.13 23.75
C ARG A 640 12.41 64.20 24.94
N ASP A 641 12.82 63.60 26.08
CA ASP A 641 12.62 64.08 27.47
C ASP A 641 11.20 63.97 28.13
N VAL A 642 11.03 63.60 29.43
CA VAL A 642 11.97 63.06 30.46
C VAL A 642 11.24 62.46 31.70
N ALA A 643 12.00 61.86 32.63
CA ALA A 643 11.70 61.41 34.02
C ALA A 643 11.01 60.02 34.17
N GLU A 644 11.55 59.00 34.88
CA GLU A 644 12.12 58.87 36.25
C GLU A 644 11.03 58.67 37.35
N LYS A 645 11.16 57.83 38.40
CA LYS A 645 12.27 57.01 39.00
C LYS A 645 11.66 55.92 39.95
N ASP A 646 12.32 54.97 40.66
CA ASP A 646 13.74 54.63 40.96
C ASP A 646 13.89 53.15 41.42
N GLY A 647 15.13 52.66 41.67
CA GLY A 647 15.46 51.42 42.42
C GLY A 647 15.78 50.18 41.55
N GLU A 648 17.00 49.63 41.46
CA GLU A 648 17.88 48.96 42.47
C GLU A 648 17.48 47.50 42.82
N SER A 649 18.37 46.49 42.92
CA SER A 649 19.74 46.26 42.40
C SER A 649 20.26 44.87 42.86
N GLU A 650 21.06 44.13 42.08
CA GLU A 650 22.35 43.49 42.52
C GLU A 650 23.08 42.72 41.39
N LYS A 651 24.26 42.14 41.69
CA LYS A 651 25.25 41.56 40.75
C LYS A 651 25.47 40.05 40.97
N VAL A 652 26.00 39.35 39.96
CA VAL A 652 27.19 38.45 40.07
C VAL A 652 28.01 38.54 38.77
N GLU A 653 29.31 38.22 38.81
CA GLU A 653 30.29 38.33 37.71
C GLU A 653 30.62 36.99 37.00
N ALA A 654 31.48 37.08 35.97
CA ALA A 654 32.15 36.01 35.19
C ALA A 654 31.29 35.26 34.15
N GLY A 655 31.82 34.89 32.97
CA GLY A 655 33.15 35.19 32.37
C GLY A 655 33.77 33.95 31.70
N GLY A 656 34.08 34.03 30.40
CA GLY A 656 34.66 32.90 29.67
C GLY A 656 34.70 33.11 28.15
N ASP A 657 35.85 33.56 27.66
CA ASP A 657 36.24 33.72 26.26
C ASP A 657 36.37 32.36 25.52
N ALA A 658 35.85 32.28 24.28
CA ALA A 658 36.43 31.53 23.14
C ALA A 658 35.57 31.70 21.87
N ASN A 659 36.21 31.87 20.71
CA ASN A 659 35.57 31.98 19.39
C ASN A 659 36.50 31.43 18.31
N GLU A 660 36.07 30.43 17.54
CA GLU A 660 36.75 29.98 16.32
C GLU A 660 35.77 29.94 15.14
N LYS A 661 36.28 30.31 13.97
CA LYS A 661 35.57 30.35 12.69
C LYS A 661 36.18 29.32 11.74
N GLU A 662 35.36 28.78 10.84
CA GLU A 662 35.80 28.45 9.48
C GLU A 662 34.84 29.12 8.48
N GLU A 663 35.32 29.32 7.25
CA GLU A 663 34.75 30.23 6.25
C GLU A 663 35.00 29.64 4.86
N GLU A 664 33.93 29.25 4.14
CA GLU A 664 33.99 28.83 2.74
C GLU A 664 33.03 29.68 1.90
N VAL A 665 33.48 30.07 0.70
CA VAL A 665 32.71 30.78 -0.32
C VAL A 665 33.10 30.22 -1.69
N GLU A 666 32.10 29.92 -2.52
CA GLU A 666 32.28 29.43 -3.89
C GLU A 666 32.51 30.60 -4.88
N GLU A 667 33.26 30.36 -5.96
CA GLU A 667 33.13 31.12 -7.21
C GLU A 667 33.28 30.19 -8.43
N GLU A 668 32.42 30.41 -9.43
CA GLU A 668 32.56 29.93 -10.81
C GLU A 668 33.65 30.79 -11.56
N ILE A 669 33.90 30.81 -12.88
CA ILE A 669 33.18 30.42 -14.11
C ILE A 669 34.22 30.29 -15.25
N LYS A 670 34.04 29.35 -16.21
CA LYS A 670 34.01 29.58 -17.69
C LYS A 670 34.45 28.41 -18.59
N GLU A 671 33.72 28.28 -19.70
CA GLU A 671 34.07 27.52 -20.90
C GLU A 671 34.84 28.39 -21.91
N THR A 672 35.61 27.75 -22.80
CA THR A 672 35.93 28.24 -24.16
C THR A 672 36.22 27.07 -25.11
N ASP A 673 35.61 27.07 -26.30
CA ASP A 673 35.96 26.22 -27.45
C ASP A 673 37.35 26.55 -28.03
N GLU A 674 38.06 25.55 -28.57
CA GLU A 674 38.87 25.72 -29.80
C GLU A 674 39.15 24.38 -30.52
N LYS A 675 39.79 24.41 -31.71
CA LYS A 675 39.77 23.30 -32.70
C LYS A 675 41.16 22.93 -33.28
N GLU A 676 41.15 21.80 -34.00
CA GLU A 676 41.96 21.43 -35.19
C GLU A 676 43.15 20.43 -35.09
N VAL A 677 42.95 19.28 -35.77
CA VAL A 677 43.80 18.64 -36.81
C VAL A 677 45.25 18.21 -36.51
N HIS A 678 45.51 16.88 -36.57
CA HIS A 678 46.43 16.14 -37.49
C HIS A 678 46.34 14.62 -37.15
N GLU A 679 46.14 13.69 -38.10
CA GLU A 679 47.15 12.90 -38.88
C GLU A 679 48.15 12.05 -38.05
N ASP A 680 48.59 10.84 -38.44
CA ASP A 680 48.12 9.80 -39.41
C ASP A 680 48.98 8.50 -39.22
N ASN A 681 48.53 7.33 -39.69
CA ASN A 681 49.29 6.04 -39.84
C ASN A 681 49.84 5.35 -38.56
N SER A 682 50.19 4.03 -38.52
CA SER A 682 50.13 2.90 -39.48
C SER A 682 50.01 1.53 -38.76
N GLU A 683 49.66 0.50 -39.55
CA GLU A 683 50.16 -0.91 -39.60
C GLU A 683 51.34 -1.30 -38.66
N ASP A 684 51.49 -2.53 -38.13
CA ASP A 684 50.73 -3.80 -38.28
C ASP A 684 50.73 -4.55 -36.88
N GLU A 685 50.57 -5.85 -36.62
CA GLU A 685 50.59 -7.14 -37.35
C GLU A 685 49.65 -8.16 -36.65
N GLU A 686 49.05 -9.12 -37.39
CA GLU A 686 48.37 -10.31 -36.86
C GLU A 686 48.97 -11.57 -37.56
N PRO A 687 49.22 -12.70 -36.85
CA PRO A 687 48.18 -13.74 -36.88
C PRO A 687 48.08 -14.67 -35.64
N LYS A 688 46.83 -15.08 -35.36
CA LYS A 688 46.33 -16.47 -35.12
C LYS A 688 47.34 -17.52 -34.60
N THR A 689 47.02 -18.31 -33.58
CA THR A 689 45.92 -19.30 -33.64
C THR A 689 45.40 -19.75 -32.26
N GLU A 690 44.07 -19.70 -32.07
CA GLU A 690 43.34 -20.62 -31.20
C GLU A 690 42.12 -21.15 -31.95
N GLU A 691 41.94 -22.46 -32.01
CA GLU A 691 40.65 -23.05 -32.38
C GLU A 691 40.34 -24.28 -31.51
N ARG A 692 39.04 -24.45 -31.25
CA ARG A 692 38.46 -25.35 -30.26
C ARG A 692 38.59 -26.82 -30.68
N GLU A 693 38.56 -27.74 -29.72
CA GLU A 693 37.32 -28.50 -29.45
C GLU A 693 37.39 -29.28 -28.12
N ALA A 694 36.22 -29.73 -27.65
CA ALA A 694 36.04 -30.40 -26.36
C ALA A 694 35.78 -31.90 -26.54
N LYS A 695 35.99 -32.69 -25.46
CA LYS A 695 35.22 -33.91 -25.21
C LYS A 695 35.25 -34.36 -23.74
N GLN A 696 34.31 -35.26 -23.43
CA GLN A 696 33.99 -35.82 -22.12
C GLN A 696 34.81 -37.07 -21.77
N GLU A 697 34.60 -37.50 -20.52
CA GLU A 697 34.53 -38.90 -20.04
C GLU A 697 35.82 -39.66 -19.67
N GLU A 698 35.77 -40.20 -18.44
CA GLU A 698 36.47 -41.37 -17.87
C GLU A 698 38.02 -41.35 -17.83
N GLY A 699 38.70 -41.87 -16.80
CA GLY A 699 38.25 -42.43 -15.52
C GLY A 699 39.39 -43.20 -14.81
N ASP A 700 39.45 -43.10 -13.47
CA ASP A 700 40.39 -43.75 -12.53
C ASP A 700 41.92 -43.47 -12.65
N GLU A 701 42.59 -43.63 -11.49
CA GLU A 701 44.02 -43.44 -11.12
C GLU A 701 44.66 -42.03 -11.25
#